data_AF-A0A284RZ97-F1
#
_entry.id   AF-A0A284RZ97-F1
#
_cell.length_a   1.000
_cell.length_b   1.000
_cell.length_c   1.000
_cell.angle_alpha   90.00
_cell.angle_beta   90.00
_cell.angle_gamma   90.00
#
_symmetry.space_group_name_H-M   'P 1'
#
loop_
_entity.id
_entity.type
_entity.pdbx_description
1 polymer ?
#
loop_
_entity_poly.entity_id
_entity_poly.type
_entity_poly.pdbx_seq_one_letter_code
_entity_poly.pdbx_strand_id
1 'polypeptide(L)'
;MTSTAVPVKFLVVRKHLGRHSEPSDSKRRHDEHDHPVDSPPVAEGMVVPDTEGAVFSSAAFSARMSTSVPAEAEKELHAEESRDPLLLTGGKDSERQSLKGEKQEKRSWSLRETLTSSDLQKSLLEIQSDRDRLRHENDGLLRELHWIRETLHNQQIQHQEDRRLLQSRGKELESMRPFLDKTDAYSSADIKTMMESLNSEIHQLAAYMSDTLSDTGERVEITDEDANYAMKRAKRYLDDRILALLMRRDANDVGQNGVLQVAFQAALSFECTDYLRIWDLHSAENNILRDLYAKVQESNTTAVVGRWRALTIAMSKYHSSPRAEQYLSRRLGHQLENAVRLGGWTVPIKPEALRNAFGERIAEIVKLAIKLDRAIKEGITSQDLDAHFVGPGEKYDSGTMSGAYGDPEKADEAVSCTWTVRAVRAEALKDSVLEQAEEEGWFNCSGFKLHLRPNIQGFAIQARSTNFPPLPPGKDVVSVFADFFKYLFQCAKTYILETQPSATTFWSSVEDSIEFILSHPNGWEGRNQANMRRATVLAGLVPNEAAGEERVHFVTEGEASLHFCIHHGLSPLIKDQEAVIIIDAGGGTVDISTYTCVSAKDGTQTFKEVAAPQCNFEGSMFVSRRARAFLDVKLRRTKFAKEAEHIAECFDRTTKLRFKAADEPAYIHFGGMRDKDPKLNINMGKLKLTGAEVASFFEPSVTSIIKVVDEQRFASTSTVSAAFLVGGFAASSWLFSKLQVHFKALDVAFSRPDCHLRHSNKAVADGALSFRLDRAVSERISKYNYGIRSFTAYDASIPEHVKRKDKTFMSGAGVLSLTGRYSVILPKGESIAETKEFRRPYFRKEQKLSDLASISQDILCYRGIRKDPRWMDVEINNYHVLCNVTADTQEAARSLVLQRRPDGQSYFSFDYSIILLFGETEMKAQIAWVENGVEKRSVPFSASLADTDVVKI
;
A
#
# COMPACT_ATOMS: atom_id res chain seq x y z
N MET A 1 -1.70 15.86 14.20
CA MET A 1 -0.63 16.42 13.34
C MET A 1 -1.14 16.38 11.91
N THR A 2 -1.00 17.50 11.19
CA THR A 2 -1.66 17.82 9.93
C THR A 2 -1.48 16.75 8.85
N SER A 3 -2.60 16.44 8.18
CA SER A 3 -2.66 15.64 6.95
C SER A 3 -1.61 16.15 5.97
N THR A 4 -0.86 15.23 5.38
CA THR A 4 0.25 15.51 4.49
C THR A 4 0.26 14.45 3.39
N ALA A 5 0.02 14.87 2.15
CA ALA A 5 -0.12 13.97 1.01
C ALA A 5 1.24 13.40 0.59
N VAL A 6 1.28 12.15 0.11
CA VAL A 6 2.54 11.42 -0.18
C VAL A 6 2.59 11.05 -1.67
N PRO A 7 3.67 11.36 -2.42
CA PRO A 7 3.87 10.81 -3.74
C PRO A 7 4.33 9.35 -3.62
N VAL A 8 3.57 8.44 -4.24
CA VAL A 8 3.89 7.00 -4.32
C VAL A 8 5.16 6.73 -5.15
N LYS A 9 5.60 7.73 -5.93
CA LYS A 9 6.75 7.66 -6.84
C LYS A 9 7.54 8.96 -6.75
N PHE A 10 8.85 8.87 -6.47
CA PHE A 10 9.75 10.03 -6.48
C PHE A 10 10.06 10.54 -7.90
N LEU A 11 9.69 9.77 -8.92
CA LEU A 11 9.99 10.01 -10.32
C LEU A 11 8.73 9.66 -11.13
N VAL A 12 8.10 10.68 -11.72
CA VAL A 12 6.86 10.55 -12.53
C VAL A 12 7.09 11.15 -13.92
N VAL A 13 6.50 10.56 -14.95
CA VAL A 13 6.57 11.11 -16.31
C VAL A 13 5.30 11.91 -16.61
N ARG A 14 5.42 13.21 -16.90
CA ARG A 14 4.30 14.10 -17.23
C ARG A 14 4.24 14.40 -18.72
N LYS A 15 3.03 14.52 -19.26
CA LYS A 15 2.79 15.03 -20.61
C LYS A 15 2.77 16.56 -20.58
N HIS A 16 3.54 17.22 -21.44
CA HIS A 16 3.49 18.67 -21.55
C HIS A 16 2.20 19.09 -22.28
N LEU A 17 1.24 19.67 -21.55
CA LEU A 17 0.10 20.36 -22.14
C LEU A 17 0.56 21.79 -22.49
N GLY A 18 0.45 22.17 -23.76
CA GLY A 18 0.78 23.52 -24.22
C GLY A 18 -0.08 24.57 -23.52
N ARG A 19 0.52 25.73 -23.18
CA ARG A 19 -0.21 26.89 -22.65
C ARG A 19 -1.24 27.36 -23.69
N HIS A 20 -2.50 26.99 -23.53
CA HIS A 20 -3.61 27.80 -24.01
C HIS A 20 -3.97 28.78 -22.90
N SER A 21 -3.63 30.05 -23.11
CA SER A 21 -4.08 31.16 -22.29
C SER A 21 -5.59 31.37 -22.51
N GLU A 22 -6.42 31.04 -21.53
CA GLU A 22 -7.73 31.68 -21.39
C GLU A 22 -7.63 32.85 -20.40
N PRO A 23 -8.28 33.98 -20.68
CA PRO A 23 -8.04 35.24 -19.98
C PRO A 23 -8.82 35.29 -18.66
N SER A 24 -8.11 35.53 -17.56
CA SER A 24 -8.73 35.83 -16.27
C SER A 24 -9.21 37.28 -16.24
N ASP A 25 -10.52 37.45 -16.08
CA ASP A 25 -11.20 38.72 -15.97
C ASP A 25 -11.23 39.19 -14.49
N SER A 26 -10.47 40.25 -14.16
CA SER A 26 -10.82 41.16 -13.05
C SER A 26 -10.08 42.50 -13.13
N LYS A 27 -10.70 43.46 -13.83
CA LYS A 27 -10.88 44.89 -13.49
C LYS A 27 -9.84 45.57 -12.57
N ARG A 28 -9.19 46.64 -13.06
CA ARG A 28 -9.55 48.09 -12.87
C ARG A 28 -8.34 49.04 -13.09
N ARG A 29 -8.40 49.91 -14.12
CA ARG A 29 -8.53 51.39 -14.06
C ARG A 29 -7.90 52.11 -15.28
N HIS A 30 -8.74 52.91 -15.95
CA HIS A 30 -8.50 54.24 -16.57
C HIS A 30 -7.54 54.34 -17.77
N ASP A 31 -7.80 55.07 -18.87
CA ASP A 31 -8.88 55.98 -19.29
C ASP A 31 -8.79 56.19 -20.83
N GLU A 32 -9.93 56.60 -21.43
CA GLU A 32 -10.11 57.48 -22.62
C GLU A 32 -9.41 57.17 -23.98
N HIS A 33 -10.16 56.88 -25.05
CA HIS A 33 -10.86 57.84 -25.94
C HIS A 33 -11.39 57.18 -27.24
N ASP A 34 -12.24 57.94 -27.94
CA ASP A 34 -13.27 57.63 -28.94
C ASP A 34 -12.89 57.00 -30.31
N HIS A 35 -13.93 56.37 -30.88
CA HIS A 35 -14.29 55.89 -32.24
C HIS A 35 -13.87 56.74 -33.48
N PRO A 36 -14.22 56.37 -34.75
CA PRO A 36 -14.82 55.14 -35.36
C PRO A 36 -14.02 54.61 -36.62
N VAL A 37 -14.10 53.33 -37.04
CA VAL A 37 -15.09 52.69 -37.98
C VAL A 37 -15.21 53.48 -39.31
N ASP A 38 -14.90 52.98 -40.51
CA ASP A 38 -15.63 51.93 -41.24
C ASP A 38 -14.93 51.59 -42.59
N SER A 39 -15.39 50.49 -43.19
CA SER A 39 -14.95 49.73 -44.39
C SER A 39 -15.15 50.49 -45.74
N PRO A 40 -15.08 49.96 -47.01
CA PRO A 40 -15.04 48.57 -47.53
C PRO A 40 -14.23 48.40 -48.89
N PRO A 41 -14.61 47.65 -49.97
CA PRO A 41 -14.07 46.31 -50.27
C PRO A 41 -13.77 45.97 -51.79
N VAL A 42 -13.39 44.70 -52.04
CA VAL A 42 -13.45 43.82 -53.26
C VAL A 42 -12.79 44.24 -54.61
N ALA A 43 -11.93 43.36 -55.17
CA ALA A 43 -12.06 42.72 -56.51
C ALA A 43 -10.79 41.98 -57.01
N GLU A 44 -11.01 41.01 -57.91
CA GLU A 44 -10.13 39.99 -58.52
C GLU A 44 -9.02 40.51 -59.46
N GLY A 45 -8.06 39.64 -59.82
CA GLY A 45 -7.19 39.85 -60.98
C GLY A 45 -6.14 38.75 -61.24
N MET A 46 -6.29 38.06 -62.37
CA MET A 46 -5.45 36.99 -62.92
C MET A 46 -4.60 37.54 -64.08
N VAL A 47 -3.28 37.26 -64.16
CA VAL A 47 -2.47 37.36 -65.42
C VAL A 47 -1.24 36.41 -65.37
N VAL A 48 -1.01 35.69 -66.48
CA VAL A 48 0.17 34.92 -66.95
C VAL A 48 0.68 35.72 -68.19
N PRO A 49 1.95 35.77 -68.68
CA PRO A 49 2.72 34.58 -69.10
C PRO A 49 4.27 34.65 -69.24
N ASP A 50 4.85 33.50 -69.60
CA ASP A 50 5.74 33.23 -70.77
C ASP A 50 6.97 32.34 -70.55
N THR A 51 7.24 31.55 -71.59
CA THR A 51 8.06 30.33 -71.73
C THR A 51 9.31 30.51 -72.62
N GLU A 52 10.10 29.42 -72.71
CA GLU A 52 11.22 29.08 -73.65
C GLU A 52 12.64 29.48 -73.19
N GLY A 53 13.74 28.73 -73.42
CA GLY A 53 14.01 27.47 -74.11
C GLY A 53 15.54 27.28 -74.32
N ALA A 54 16.00 26.02 -74.40
CA ALA A 54 17.23 25.47 -75.02
C ALA A 54 18.65 25.86 -74.54
N VAL A 55 19.56 24.87 -74.39
CA VAL A 55 20.66 24.49 -75.33
C VAL A 55 21.33 23.18 -74.87
N PHE A 56 21.58 22.28 -75.82
CA PHE A 56 22.28 21.00 -75.73
C PHE A 56 23.79 21.12 -76.06
N SER A 57 24.62 20.20 -75.54
CA SER A 57 25.91 19.80 -76.12
C SER A 57 26.17 18.33 -75.86
N SER A 58 26.55 17.59 -76.91
CA SER A 58 26.85 16.16 -76.92
C SER A 58 28.35 15.91 -77.13
N ALA A 59 28.88 14.82 -76.56
CA ALA A 59 30.04 14.11 -77.11
C ALA A 59 29.94 12.60 -76.81
N ALA A 60 30.32 11.80 -77.81
CA ALA A 60 30.11 10.37 -77.97
C ALA A 60 31.23 9.50 -77.35
N PHE A 61 30.97 8.20 -77.09
CA PHE A 61 31.59 7.07 -77.83
C PHE A 61 31.04 5.71 -77.37
N SER A 62 31.29 4.70 -78.21
CA SER A 62 30.59 3.42 -78.39
C SER A 62 31.17 2.20 -77.64
N ALA A 63 30.28 1.24 -77.34
CA ALA A 63 30.34 -0.22 -77.55
C ALA A 63 31.45 -1.15 -76.96
N ARG A 64 31.00 -2.29 -76.37
CA ARG A 64 31.42 -3.67 -76.73
C ARG A 64 30.60 -4.77 -76.04
N MET A 65 30.07 -5.74 -76.82
CA MET A 65 29.93 -7.21 -76.59
C MET A 65 29.00 -7.78 -77.70
N SER A 66 29.52 -8.42 -78.77
CA SER A 66 29.78 -9.88 -78.96
C SER A 66 28.50 -10.74 -78.96
N THR A 67 27.89 -11.04 -80.12
CA THR A 67 28.03 -12.22 -81.03
C THR A 67 27.54 -13.58 -80.51
N SER A 68 26.49 -14.14 -81.14
CA SER A 68 26.49 -15.50 -81.75
C SER A 68 25.17 -15.83 -82.47
N VAL A 69 25.29 -16.37 -83.69
CA VAL A 69 24.28 -16.96 -84.60
C VAL A 69 24.40 -18.50 -84.52
N PRO A 70 23.32 -19.29 -84.75
CA PRO A 70 23.14 -20.10 -86.00
C PRO A 70 21.71 -19.95 -86.57
N ALA A 71 21.47 -19.83 -87.89
CA ALA A 71 21.37 -20.89 -88.93
C ALA A 71 20.28 -21.95 -88.60
N GLU A 72 19.35 -22.41 -89.45
CA GLU A 72 19.01 -22.23 -90.87
C GLU A 72 17.67 -22.99 -91.11
N ALA A 73 16.98 -22.66 -92.21
CA ALA A 73 16.23 -23.55 -93.10
C ALA A 73 14.71 -23.87 -92.94
N GLU A 74 14.11 -23.92 -94.15
CA GLU A 74 12.90 -24.63 -94.64
C GLU A 74 11.55 -23.91 -94.50
N LYS A 75 11.04 -23.29 -95.58
CA LYS A 75 10.42 -23.83 -96.83
C LYS A 75 8.90 -23.93 -96.69
N GLU A 76 8.23 -23.04 -97.41
CA GLU A 76 6.79 -23.04 -97.65
C GLU A 76 6.38 -24.26 -98.50
N LEU A 77 5.30 -24.92 -98.07
CA LEU A 77 4.39 -25.73 -98.89
C LEU A 77 3.72 -24.78 -99.92
N HIS A 78 3.41 -25.17 -101.17
CA HIS A 78 2.44 -26.19 -101.52
C HIS A 78 2.64 -26.65 -102.97
N ALA A 79 2.37 -27.94 -103.20
CA ALA A 79 2.35 -28.59 -104.50
C ALA A 79 1.17 -28.14 -105.36
N GLU A 80 1.46 -27.81 -106.62
CA GLU A 80 0.58 -28.03 -107.76
C GLU A 80 0.63 -29.52 -108.15
N GLU A 81 -0.49 -30.09 -108.59
CA GLU A 81 -0.47 -31.23 -109.50
C GLU A 81 -1.49 -31.05 -110.63
N SER A 82 -1.10 -31.61 -111.76
CA SER A 82 -1.30 -31.20 -113.14
C SER A 82 -2.58 -31.69 -113.83
N ARG A 83 -2.82 -31.06 -114.98
CA ARG A 83 -3.82 -31.30 -116.02
C ARG A 83 -3.84 -32.72 -116.63
N ASP A 84 -4.96 -32.93 -117.35
CA ASP A 84 -5.07 -33.44 -118.74
C ASP A 84 -5.64 -34.86 -119.00
N PRO A 85 -6.18 -35.14 -120.21
CA PRO A 85 -7.56 -35.60 -120.43
C PRO A 85 -7.63 -36.95 -121.17
N LEU A 86 -8.84 -37.43 -121.55
CA LEU A 86 -9.20 -37.96 -122.90
C LEU A 86 -10.35 -39.01 -122.97
N LEU A 87 -11.21 -38.81 -124.00
CA LEU A 87 -11.82 -39.80 -124.95
C LEU A 87 -13.35 -40.10 -124.93
N LEU A 88 -13.93 -39.75 -126.10
CA LEU A 88 -14.75 -40.57 -127.04
C LEU A 88 -16.22 -40.88 -126.69
N THR A 89 -17.17 -40.23 -127.37
CA THR A 89 -17.85 -40.60 -128.65
C THR A 89 -18.77 -41.81 -128.58
N GLY A 90 -20.01 -41.62 -129.05
CA GLY A 90 -21.00 -42.69 -129.20
C GLY A 90 -20.95 -43.47 -130.52
N GLY A 91 -21.95 -44.35 -130.67
CA GLY A 91 -22.45 -44.98 -131.90
C GLY A 91 -23.96 -45.26 -131.69
N LYS A 92 -24.86 -44.84 -132.59
CA LYS A 92 -25.30 -45.51 -133.85
C LYS A 92 -26.06 -46.83 -133.55
N ASP A 93 -27.28 -47.12 -134.03
CA ASP A 93 -27.96 -46.82 -135.30
C ASP A 93 -29.50 -47.08 -135.22
N SER A 94 -30.25 -46.50 -136.18
CA SER A 94 -31.50 -46.97 -136.83
C SER A 94 -32.80 -47.18 -136.04
N GLU A 95 -34.00 -47.09 -136.62
CA GLU A 95 -34.61 -46.33 -137.71
C GLU A 95 -36.13 -46.65 -137.61
N ARG A 96 -36.99 -45.66 -137.91
CA ARG A 96 -38.42 -45.76 -138.32
C ARG A 96 -39.46 -46.41 -137.38
N GLN A 97 -40.35 -45.58 -136.85
CA GLN A 97 -41.72 -45.41 -137.37
C GLN A 97 -42.48 -44.24 -136.70
N SER A 98 -43.26 -43.53 -137.53
CA SER A 98 -44.51 -42.81 -137.21
C SER A 98 -44.47 -41.30 -136.86
N LEU A 99 -44.67 -40.49 -137.92
CA LEU A 99 -45.17 -39.11 -137.90
C LEU A 99 -46.57 -39.00 -137.25
N LYS A 100 -46.74 -38.08 -136.27
CA LYS A 100 -47.98 -37.27 -136.01
C LYS A 100 -47.93 -36.33 -134.78
N GLY A 101 -46.84 -36.26 -134.00
CA GLY A 101 -46.75 -35.44 -132.77
C GLY A 101 -46.25 -33.98 -132.90
N GLU A 102 -45.61 -33.61 -134.02
CA GLU A 102 -44.79 -32.38 -134.07
C GLU A 102 -45.53 -31.03 -134.21
N LYS A 103 -46.87 -31.00 -134.28
CA LYS A 103 -47.63 -29.73 -134.38
C LYS A 103 -48.11 -29.15 -133.04
N GLN A 104 -47.98 -29.88 -131.93
CA GLN A 104 -48.46 -29.41 -130.63
C GLN A 104 -47.36 -28.83 -129.72
N GLU A 105 -46.09 -29.16 -129.95
CA GLU A 105 -44.96 -28.72 -129.10
C GLU A 105 -44.47 -27.30 -129.39
N LYS A 106 -44.51 -26.84 -130.65
CA LYS A 106 -43.94 -25.53 -131.04
C LYS A 106 -44.70 -24.32 -130.48
N ARG A 107 -45.97 -24.46 -130.05
CA ARG A 107 -46.73 -23.36 -129.41
C ARG A 107 -46.52 -23.25 -127.90
N SER A 108 -46.03 -24.30 -127.23
CA SER A 108 -45.78 -24.26 -125.78
C SER A 108 -44.43 -23.64 -125.41
N TRP A 109 -43.46 -23.62 -126.33
CA TRP A 109 -42.11 -23.12 -126.06
C TRP A 109 -42.01 -21.59 -126.00
N SER A 110 -42.68 -20.88 -126.90
CA SER A 110 -42.59 -19.41 -126.98
C SER A 110 -43.21 -18.67 -125.78
N LEU A 111 -44.13 -19.29 -125.04
CA LEU A 111 -44.77 -18.67 -123.87
C LEU A 111 -43.94 -18.83 -122.58
N ARG A 112 -43.03 -19.81 -122.51
CA ARG A 112 -42.16 -20.03 -121.34
C ARG A 112 -40.97 -19.08 -121.32
N GLU A 113 -40.44 -18.71 -122.48
CA GLU A 113 -39.20 -17.93 -122.60
C GLU A 113 -39.36 -16.45 -122.19
N THR A 114 -40.53 -15.86 -122.42
CA THR A 114 -40.84 -14.48 -122.03
C THR A 114 -41.11 -14.31 -120.53
N LEU A 115 -41.65 -15.33 -119.85
CA LEU A 115 -41.82 -15.32 -118.41
C LEU A 115 -40.48 -15.40 -117.67
N THR A 116 -39.53 -16.20 -118.16
CA THR A 116 -38.21 -16.37 -117.53
C THR A 116 -37.28 -15.15 -117.58
N SER A 117 -37.41 -14.28 -118.58
CA SER A 117 -36.54 -13.09 -118.71
C SER A 117 -36.88 -11.99 -117.68
N SER A 118 -38.17 -11.85 -117.36
CA SER A 118 -38.65 -10.85 -116.38
C SER A 118 -38.24 -11.18 -114.94
N ASP A 119 -38.15 -12.47 -114.60
CA ASP A 119 -37.80 -12.90 -113.24
C ASP A 119 -36.30 -12.70 -112.94
N LEU A 120 -35.43 -12.91 -113.94
CA LEU A 120 -33.99 -12.69 -113.81
C LEU A 120 -33.64 -11.22 -113.58
N GLN A 121 -34.36 -10.28 -114.21
CA GLN A 121 -34.13 -8.85 -114.03
C GLN A 121 -34.50 -8.36 -112.63
N LYS A 122 -35.54 -8.93 -112.00
CA LYS A 122 -35.87 -8.64 -110.60
C LYS A 122 -34.78 -9.11 -109.64
N SER A 123 -34.30 -10.34 -109.83
CA SER A 123 -33.28 -10.92 -108.94
C SER A 123 -31.94 -10.16 -109.00
N LEU A 124 -31.55 -9.64 -110.16
CA LEU A 124 -30.35 -8.81 -110.29
C LEU A 124 -30.45 -7.50 -109.49
N LEU A 125 -31.64 -6.88 -109.46
CA LEU A 125 -31.89 -5.63 -108.74
C LEU A 125 -31.86 -5.83 -107.22
N GLU A 126 -32.39 -6.96 -106.73
CA GLU A 126 -32.32 -7.34 -105.32
C GLU A 126 -30.86 -7.56 -104.87
N ILE A 127 -30.07 -8.30 -105.66
CA ILE A 127 -28.64 -8.54 -105.35
C ILE A 127 -27.84 -7.23 -105.34
N GLN A 128 -28.14 -6.29 -106.25
CA GLN A 128 -27.49 -4.98 -106.27
C GLN A 128 -27.86 -4.15 -105.04
N SER A 129 -29.13 -4.16 -104.63
CA SER A 129 -29.59 -3.50 -103.40
C SER A 129 -28.91 -4.07 -102.15
N ASP A 130 -28.81 -5.40 -102.06
CA ASP A 130 -28.15 -6.06 -100.92
C ASP A 130 -26.65 -5.78 -100.87
N ARG A 131 -25.98 -5.72 -102.02
CA ARG A 131 -24.56 -5.36 -102.09
C ARG A 131 -24.31 -3.94 -101.59
N ASP A 132 -25.14 -2.98 -101.98
CA ASP A 132 -24.98 -1.59 -101.57
C ASP A 132 -25.30 -1.39 -100.08
N ARG A 133 -26.26 -2.17 -99.56
CA ARG A 133 -26.55 -2.24 -98.12
C ARG A 133 -25.36 -2.80 -97.33
N LEU A 134 -24.83 -3.96 -97.72
CA LEU A 134 -23.68 -4.58 -97.05
C LEU A 134 -22.43 -3.69 -97.10
N ARG A 135 -22.25 -2.92 -98.19
CA ARG A 135 -21.15 -1.96 -98.29
C ARG A 135 -21.30 -0.81 -97.30
N HIS A 136 -22.51 -0.28 -97.12
CA HIS A 136 -22.80 0.74 -96.11
C HIS A 136 -22.60 0.21 -94.68
N GLU A 137 -23.01 -1.03 -94.40
CA GLU A 137 -22.80 -1.67 -93.10
C GLU A 137 -21.29 -1.86 -92.81
N ASN A 138 -20.50 -2.31 -93.80
CA ASN A 138 -19.05 -2.45 -93.65
C ASN A 138 -18.33 -1.10 -93.43
N ASP A 139 -18.72 -0.05 -94.15
CA ASP A 139 -18.16 1.29 -93.95
C ASP A 139 -18.56 1.86 -92.56
N GLY A 140 -19.73 1.47 -92.04
CA GLY A 140 -20.13 1.74 -90.66
C GLY A 140 -19.21 1.08 -89.63
N LEU A 141 -19.00 -0.24 -89.76
CA LEU A 141 -18.16 -1.02 -88.86
C LEU A 141 -16.69 -0.59 -88.89
N LEU A 142 -16.16 -0.20 -90.06
CA LEU A 142 -14.78 0.30 -90.17
C LEU A 142 -14.57 1.60 -89.41
N ARG A 143 -15.55 2.51 -89.44
CA ARG A 143 -15.50 3.76 -88.65
C ARG A 143 -15.56 3.47 -87.16
N GLU A 144 -16.41 2.52 -86.75
CA GLU A 144 -16.55 2.14 -85.34
C GLU A 144 -15.27 1.46 -84.82
N LEU A 145 -14.64 0.58 -85.60
CA LEU A 145 -13.34 -0.01 -85.27
C LEU A 145 -12.22 1.03 -85.17
N HIS A 146 -12.22 2.04 -86.05
CA HIS A 146 -11.24 3.11 -85.98
C HIS A 146 -11.42 3.94 -84.71
N TRP A 147 -12.67 4.31 -84.39
CA TRP A 147 -13.00 5.05 -83.16
C TRP A 147 -12.64 4.27 -81.89
N ILE A 148 -12.93 2.97 -81.83
CA ILE A 148 -12.56 2.13 -80.68
C ILE A 148 -11.04 2.03 -80.55
N ARG A 149 -10.29 1.88 -81.66
CA ARG A 149 -8.82 1.82 -81.63
C ARG A 149 -8.20 3.13 -81.12
N GLU A 150 -8.71 4.27 -81.57
CA GLU A 150 -8.23 5.58 -81.14
C GLU A 150 -8.54 5.81 -79.65
N THR A 151 -9.76 5.45 -79.23
CA THR A 151 -10.16 5.53 -77.81
C THR A 151 -9.31 4.63 -76.92
N LEU A 152 -9.03 3.40 -77.36
CA LEU A 152 -8.17 2.46 -76.64
C LEU A 152 -6.74 2.99 -76.55
N HIS A 153 -6.21 3.57 -77.63
CA HIS A 153 -4.87 4.14 -77.64
C HIS A 153 -4.74 5.31 -76.66
N ASN A 154 -5.72 6.21 -76.65
CA ASN A 154 -5.78 7.33 -75.72
C ASN A 154 -5.89 6.86 -74.26
N GLN A 155 -6.71 5.84 -73.99
CA GLN A 155 -6.78 5.22 -72.66
C GLN A 155 -5.45 4.55 -72.26
N GLN A 156 -4.73 3.93 -73.19
CA GLN A 156 -3.45 3.29 -72.93
C GLN A 156 -2.38 4.31 -72.52
N ILE A 157 -2.35 5.47 -73.22
CA ILE A 157 -1.44 6.58 -72.91
C ILE A 157 -1.77 7.14 -71.53
N GLN A 158 -3.04 7.43 -71.25
CA GLN A 158 -3.47 7.95 -69.96
C GLN A 158 -3.07 7.01 -68.81
N HIS A 159 -3.29 5.70 -68.97
CA HIS A 159 -2.92 4.71 -67.97
C HIS A 159 -1.39 4.62 -67.75
N GLN A 160 -0.57 4.87 -68.78
CA GLN A 160 0.89 4.93 -68.62
C GLN A 160 1.35 6.19 -67.88
N GLU A 161 0.73 7.34 -68.15
CA GLU A 161 1.00 8.58 -67.42
C GLU A 161 0.57 8.47 -65.96
N ASP A 162 -0.63 7.93 -65.70
CA ASP A 162 -1.13 7.68 -64.36
C ASP A 162 -0.17 6.74 -63.60
N ARG A 163 0.33 5.66 -64.23
CA ARG A 163 1.33 4.78 -63.60
C ARG A 163 2.64 5.48 -63.27
N ARG A 164 3.13 6.38 -64.13
CA ARG A 164 4.36 7.14 -63.86
C ARG A 164 4.15 8.12 -62.70
N LEU A 165 3.01 8.82 -62.68
CA LEU A 165 2.65 9.71 -61.59
C LEU A 165 2.50 8.94 -60.28
N LEU A 166 1.85 7.77 -60.30
CA LEU A 166 1.71 6.89 -59.13
C LEU A 166 3.05 6.39 -58.62
N GLN A 167 4.01 6.06 -59.51
CA GLN A 167 5.36 5.70 -59.09
C GLN A 167 6.13 6.89 -58.50
N SER A 168 5.99 8.09 -59.06
CA SER A 168 6.63 9.30 -58.52
C SER A 168 6.06 9.68 -57.15
N ARG A 169 4.73 9.72 -57.03
CA ARG A 169 4.02 9.95 -55.76
C ARG A 169 4.27 8.82 -54.77
N GLY A 170 4.39 7.58 -55.24
CA GLY A 170 4.77 6.43 -54.41
C GLY A 170 6.17 6.59 -53.82
N LYS A 171 7.15 7.06 -54.60
CA LYS A 171 8.50 7.36 -54.11
C LYS A 171 8.54 8.57 -53.16
N GLU A 172 7.79 9.63 -53.47
CA GLU A 172 7.64 10.78 -52.55
C GLU A 172 7.00 10.34 -51.23
N LEU A 173 5.90 9.57 -51.29
CA LEU A 173 5.24 8.99 -50.13
C LEU A 173 6.13 8.02 -49.37
N GLU A 174 6.97 7.22 -50.03
CA GLU A 174 7.97 6.36 -49.38
C GLU A 174 9.07 7.17 -48.70
N SER A 175 9.52 8.28 -49.30
CA SER A 175 10.50 9.19 -48.69
C SER A 175 9.91 10.03 -47.54
N MET A 176 8.61 10.31 -47.61
CA MET A 176 7.82 10.97 -46.55
C MET A 176 7.28 9.97 -45.53
N ARG A 177 7.31 8.67 -45.79
CA ARG A 177 6.77 7.62 -44.92
C ARG A 177 7.42 7.64 -43.54
N PRO A 178 8.75 7.80 -43.42
CA PRO A 178 9.37 8.01 -42.14
C PRO A 178 8.80 9.24 -41.45
N PHE A 179 8.45 10.34 -42.14
CA PHE A 179 7.95 11.62 -41.61
C PHE A 179 6.45 11.63 -41.28
N LEU A 180 5.67 10.75 -41.90
CA LEU A 180 4.21 10.61 -41.73
C LEU A 180 3.86 9.58 -40.65
N ASP A 181 4.78 8.68 -40.30
CA ASP A 181 4.57 7.71 -39.25
C ASP A 181 4.60 8.39 -37.86
N LYS A 182 3.47 8.30 -37.16
CA LYS A 182 3.29 8.81 -35.77
C LYS A 182 3.47 7.71 -34.73
N THR A 183 3.93 6.52 -35.14
CA THR A 183 4.12 5.42 -34.20
C THR A 183 5.34 5.66 -33.33
N ASP A 184 5.09 5.82 -32.03
CA ASP A 184 6.16 5.84 -31.04
C ASP A 184 6.80 4.46 -30.95
N ALA A 185 8.12 4.42 -30.75
CA ALA A 185 8.86 3.17 -30.56
C ALA A 185 8.56 2.51 -29.20
N TYR A 186 8.02 3.28 -28.25
CA TYR A 186 7.64 2.83 -26.91
C TYR A 186 6.22 3.29 -26.61
N SER A 187 5.42 2.40 -26.02
CA SER A 187 4.12 2.79 -25.49
C SER A 187 4.27 3.52 -24.15
N SER A 188 3.25 4.28 -23.75
CA SER A 188 3.20 4.89 -22.40
C SER A 188 3.32 3.85 -21.28
N ALA A 189 2.89 2.61 -21.51
CA ALA A 189 3.03 1.51 -20.56
C ALA A 189 4.48 1.02 -20.44
N ASP A 190 5.22 1.00 -21.55
CA ASP A 190 6.65 0.66 -21.54
C ASP A 190 7.45 1.71 -20.78
N ILE A 191 7.19 3.00 -21.02
CA ILE A 191 7.83 4.11 -20.28
C ILE A 191 7.53 4.01 -18.78
N LYS A 192 6.29 3.69 -18.40
CA LYS A 192 5.89 3.49 -17.00
C LYS A 192 6.69 2.35 -16.36
N THR A 193 6.80 1.22 -17.06
CA THR A 193 7.54 0.03 -16.57
C THR A 193 9.04 0.32 -16.42
N MET A 194 9.62 1.07 -17.38
CA MET A 194 11.03 1.48 -17.32
C MET A 194 11.30 2.43 -16.15
N MET A 195 10.36 3.34 -15.85
CA MET A 195 10.42 4.22 -14.69
C MET A 195 10.30 3.45 -13.36
N GLU A 196 9.42 2.45 -13.30
CA GLU A 196 9.26 1.56 -12.14
C GLU A 196 10.53 0.74 -11.89
N SER A 197 11.16 0.23 -12.95
CA SER A 197 12.44 -0.47 -12.88
C SER A 197 13.55 0.43 -12.32
N LEU A 198 13.65 1.68 -12.80
CA LEU A 198 14.63 2.66 -12.29
C LEU A 198 14.39 2.98 -10.81
N ASN A 199 13.14 3.20 -10.40
CA ASN A 199 12.80 3.47 -8.99
C ASN A 199 13.12 2.28 -8.07
N SER A 200 12.87 1.05 -8.54
CA SER A 200 13.20 -0.17 -7.78
C SER A 200 14.71 -0.30 -7.55
N GLU A 201 15.53 -0.09 -8.58
CA GLU A 201 16.99 -0.14 -8.42
C GLU A 201 17.55 0.97 -7.51
N ILE A 202 16.99 2.20 -7.60
CA ILE A 202 17.32 3.29 -6.68
C ILE A 202 17.00 2.88 -5.23
N HIS A 203 15.81 2.29 -5.00
CA HIS A 203 15.39 1.84 -3.68
C HIS A 203 16.33 0.77 -3.12
N GLN A 204 16.64 -0.26 -3.91
CA GLN A 204 17.52 -1.36 -3.53
C GLN A 204 18.94 -0.89 -3.24
N LEU A 205 19.52 -0.02 -4.08
CA LEU A 205 20.85 0.52 -3.83
C LEU A 205 20.89 1.33 -2.53
N ALA A 206 19.89 2.18 -2.30
CA ALA A 206 19.84 2.98 -1.08
C ALA A 206 19.69 2.13 0.19
N ALA A 207 18.88 1.07 0.15
CA ALA A 207 18.77 0.11 1.25
C ALA A 207 20.11 -0.57 1.52
N TYR A 208 20.73 -1.12 0.48
CA TYR A 208 22.01 -1.81 0.56
C TYR A 208 23.15 -0.90 1.07
N MET A 209 23.22 0.34 0.59
CA MET A 209 24.20 1.32 1.05
C MET A 209 24.00 1.70 2.52
N SER A 210 22.75 1.89 2.94
CA SER A 210 22.44 2.20 4.33
C SER A 210 22.86 1.06 5.27
N ASP A 211 22.51 -0.19 4.94
CA ASP A 211 22.86 -1.34 5.77
C ASP A 211 24.38 -1.53 5.85
N THR A 212 25.08 -1.39 4.72
CA THR A 212 26.54 -1.55 4.66
C THR A 212 27.27 -0.51 5.51
N LEU A 213 26.84 0.76 5.45
CA LEU A 213 27.45 1.83 6.23
C LEU A 213 27.20 1.66 7.73
N SER A 214 26.02 1.18 8.11
CA SER A 214 25.69 0.92 9.51
C SER A 214 26.45 -0.28 10.09
N ASP A 215 26.77 -1.29 9.28
CA ASP A 215 27.51 -2.47 9.73
C ASP A 215 29.03 -2.26 9.77
N THR A 216 29.59 -1.41 8.90
CA THR A 216 31.06 -1.34 8.68
C THR A 216 31.67 0.06 8.74
N GLY A 217 30.87 1.11 8.87
CA GLY A 217 31.34 2.49 8.83
C GLY A 217 31.97 2.96 10.15
N GLU A 218 33.05 3.74 10.05
CA GLU A 218 33.55 4.53 11.18
C GLU A 218 32.96 5.95 11.12
N ARG A 219 32.62 6.52 12.29
CA ARG A 219 32.14 7.91 12.38
C ARG A 219 33.29 8.84 12.68
N VAL A 220 33.39 9.95 11.95
CA VAL A 220 34.44 10.96 12.12
C VAL A 220 33.84 12.36 12.19
N GLU A 221 34.48 13.25 12.95
CA GLU A 221 34.11 14.66 13.00
C GLU A 221 34.38 15.33 11.65
N ILE A 222 33.31 15.85 11.07
CA ILE A 222 33.36 16.64 9.84
C ILE A 222 33.60 18.09 10.19
N THR A 223 34.42 18.76 9.38
CA THR A 223 34.69 20.20 9.51
C THR A 223 33.42 21.01 9.22
N ASP A 224 33.24 22.14 9.89
CA ASP A 224 32.08 23.00 9.68
C ASP A 224 31.98 23.50 8.21
N GLU A 225 33.10 23.65 7.51
CA GLU A 225 33.14 24.03 6.09
C GLU A 225 32.59 22.92 5.18
N ASP A 226 33.01 21.67 5.37
CA ASP A 226 32.54 20.52 4.58
C ASP A 226 31.06 20.21 4.84
N ALA A 227 30.63 20.32 6.10
CA ALA A 227 29.23 20.16 6.48
C ALA A 227 28.35 21.22 5.80
N ASN A 228 28.77 22.49 5.82
CA ASN A 228 28.04 23.58 5.16
C ASN A 228 27.98 23.40 3.64
N TYR A 229 29.05 22.94 3.00
CA TYR A 229 29.07 22.65 1.57
C TYR A 229 28.10 21.52 1.20
N ALA A 230 28.13 20.40 1.92
CA ALA A 230 27.24 19.27 1.69
C ALA A 230 25.78 19.64 1.97
N MET A 231 25.52 20.41 3.03
CA MET A 231 24.18 20.86 3.42
C MET A 231 23.56 21.79 2.37
N LYS A 232 24.34 22.72 1.79
CA LYS A 232 23.86 23.59 0.70
C LYS A 232 23.40 22.81 -0.53
N ARG A 233 24.02 21.67 -0.81
CA ARG A 233 23.66 20.79 -1.93
C ARG A 233 22.48 19.88 -1.58
N ALA A 234 22.46 19.34 -0.38
CA ALA A 234 21.41 18.44 0.09
C ALA A 234 20.05 19.12 0.26
N LYS A 235 20.02 20.42 0.60
CA LYS A 235 18.79 21.23 0.61
C LYS A 235 18.02 21.28 -0.72
N ARG A 236 18.63 20.82 -1.82
CA ARG A 236 17.94 20.72 -3.13
C ARG A 236 16.98 19.51 -3.20
N TYR A 237 17.17 18.52 -2.33
CA TYR A 237 16.41 17.27 -2.34
C TYR A 237 16.00 16.76 -0.95
N LEU A 238 16.49 17.36 0.15
CA LEU A 238 16.09 17.06 1.53
C LEU A 238 15.52 18.28 2.25
N ASP A 239 14.46 18.08 3.04
CA ASP A 239 13.87 19.08 3.93
C ASP A 239 14.75 19.32 5.16
N ASP A 240 14.63 20.51 5.78
CA ASP A 240 15.37 20.89 6.98
C ASP A 240 15.15 19.90 8.15
N ARG A 241 13.99 19.23 8.23
CA ARG A 241 13.72 18.19 9.23
C ARG A 241 14.51 16.91 9.00
N ILE A 242 14.60 16.44 7.74
CA ILE A 242 15.37 15.24 7.40
C ILE A 242 16.86 15.54 7.56
N LEU A 243 17.31 16.75 7.20
CA LEU A 243 18.68 17.20 7.43
C LEU A 243 19.03 17.22 8.93
N ALA A 244 18.14 17.75 9.78
CA ALA A 244 18.34 17.75 11.23
C ALA A 244 18.40 16.32 11.82
N LEU A 245 17.60 15.39 11.29
CA LEU A 245 17.64 13.98 11.69
C LEU A 245 18.90 13.26 11.19
N LEU A 246 19.34 13.55 9.97
CA LEU A 246 20.55 12.97 9.37
C LEU A 246 21.81 13.39 10.12
N MET A 247 21.85 14.64 10.61
CA MET A 247 22.97 15.21 11.37
C MET A 247 22.95 14.85 12.87
N ARG A 248 21.91 14.15 13.36
CA ARG A 248 21.75 13.83 14.77
C ARG A 248 22.70 12.69 15.17
N ARG A 249 23.53 12.92 16.19
CA ARG A 249 24.62 11.98 16.60
C ARG A 249 24.24 10.99 17.70
N ASP A 250 23.14 11.22 18.43
CA ASP A 250 22.81 10.52 19.69
C ASP A 250 21.77 9.39 19.53
N ALA A 251 21.32 9.06 18.32
CA ALA A 251 20.27 8.07 18.11
C ALA A 251 20.84 6.65 18.02
N ASN A 252 20.38 5.75 18.91
CA ASN A 252 20.62 4.31 18.84
C ASN A 252 20.41 3.78 17.40
N ASP A 253 21.32 2.92 16.93
CA ASP A 253 21.55 2.53 15.52
C ASP A 253 20.32 2.15 14.67
N VAL A 254 19.20 1.73 15.27
CA VAL A 254 18.04 1.22 14.53
C VAL A 254 17.24 2.31 13.80
N GLY A 255 17.25 3.55 14.30
CA GLY A 255 16.49 4.67 13.71
C GLY A 255 17.24 5.41 12.58
N GLN A 256 18.58 5.32 12.58
CA GLN A 256 19.42 6.11 11.68
C GLN A 256 19.53 5.49 10.29
N ASN A 257 19.42 4.16 10.17
CA ASN A 257 19.41 3.44 8.88
C ASN A 257 18.25 3.91 8.00
N GLY A 258 17.04 4.05 8.56
CA GLY A 258 15.88 4.52 7.80
C GLY A 258 16.07 5.95 7.27
N VAL A 259 16.65 6.85 8.07
CA VAL A 259 16.93 8.23 7.66
C VAL A 259 18.01 8.28 6.57
N LEU A 260 19.04 7.45 6.69
CA LEU A 260 20.14 7.36 5.72
C LEU A 260 19.66 6.77 4.38
N GLN A 261 18.85 5.71 4.42
CA GLN A 261 18.20 5.14 3.25
C GLN A 261 17.34 6.18 2.52
N VAL A 262 16.50 6.93 3.24
CA VAL A 262 15.67 7.99 2.65
C VAL A 262 16.53 9.09 2.03
N ALA A 263 17.63 9.47 2.67
CA ALA A 263 18.57 10.45 2.13
C ALA A 263 19.22 10.00 0.81
N PHE A 264 19.63 8.72 0.72
CA PHE A 264 20.17 8.16 -0.52
C PHE A 264 19.12 8.05 -1.64
N GLN A 265 17.90 7.62 -1.32
CA GLN A 265 16.82 7.55 -2.32
C GLN A 265 16.53 8.93 -2.90
N ALA A 266 16.36 9.95 -2.06
CA ALA A 266 16.11 11.32 -2.50
C ALA A 266 17.27 11.86 -3.36
N ALA A 267 18.51 11.62 -2.95
CA ALA A 267 19.71 12.04 -3.68
C ALA A 267 19.78 11.42 -5.09
N LEU A 268 19.56 10.11 -5.20
CA LEU A 268 19.61 9.37 -6.46
C LEU A 268 18.45 9.79 -7.38
N SER A 269 17.22 9.86 -6.86
CA SER A 269 16.04 10.25 -7.64
C SER A 269 16.14 11.68 -8.16
N PHE A 270 16.67 12.61 -7.35
CA PHE A 270 16.90 13.99 -7.76
C PHE A 270 17.89 14.08 -8.93
N GLU A 271 19.05 13.40 -8.84
CA GLU A 271 20.06 13.46 -9.91
C GLU A 271 19.62 12.74 -11.18
N CYS A 272 18.93 11.60 -11.07
CA CYS A 272 18.35 10.94 -12.23
C CYS A 272 17.35 11.87 -12.94
N THR A 273 16.53 12.62 -12.20
CA THR A 273 15.58 13.58 -12.77
C THR A 273 16.30 14.76 -13.43
N ASP A 274 17.29 15.35 -12.76
CA ASP A 274 18.07 16.46 -13.32
C ASP A 274 18.78 16.03 -14.62
N TYR A 275 19.34 14.81 -14.63
CA TYR A 275 19.92 14.23 -15.83
C TYR A 275 18.88 14.01 -16.93
N LEU A 276 17.67 13.53 -16.63
CA LEU A 276 16.61 13.37 -17.63
C LEU A 276 16.21 14.72 -18.26
N ARG A 277 16.38 15.85 -17.55
CA ARG A 277 16.00 17.18 -18.07
C ARG A 277 17.04 17.82 -18.99
N ILE A 278 18.33 17.52 -18.84
CA ILE A 278 19.36 18.15 -19.68
C ILE A 278 19.32 17.70 -21.15
N TRP A 279 19.65 18.63 -22.03
CA TRP A 279 19.77 18.51 -23.48
C TRP A 279 21.22 18.29 -23.94
N ASP A 280 22.19 18.86 -23.22
CA ASP A 280 23.63 18.64 -23.42
C ASP A 280 24.32 18.42 -22.06
N LEU A 281 25.49 17.77 -22.06
CA LEU A 281 26.30 17.55 -20.86
C LEU A 281 27.03 18.83 -20.40
N HIS A 282 27.19 19.81 -21.28
CA HIS A 282 27.72 21.14 -20.99
C HIS A 282 26.59 22.13 -20.73
N SER A 283 26.76 22.94 -19.69
CA SER A 283 25.70 23.82 -19.20
C SER A 283 25.32 24.96 -20.15
N ALA A 284 26.27 25.47 -20.93
CA ALA A 284 26.02 26.59 -21.85
C ALA A 284 25.17 26.14 -23.05
N GLU A 285 25.57 25.03 -23.67
CA GLU A 285 24.91 24.37 -24.78
C GLU A 285 23.52 23.87 -24.37
N ASN A 286 23.39 23.29 -23.17
CA ASN A 286 22.12 22.87 -22.61
C ASN A 286 21.10 24.02 -22.54
N ASN A 287 21.51 25.21 -22.10
CA ASN A 287 20.62 26.36 -22.01
C ASN A 287 20.20 26.85 -23.40
N ILE A 288 21.14 26.93 -24.35
CA ILE A 288 20.86 27.33 -25.73
C ILE A 288 19.87 26.36 -26.40
N LEU A 289 20.09 25.05 -26.26
CA LEU A 289 19.23 24.03 -26.86
C LEU A 289 17.82 24.04 -26.26
N ARG A 290 17.70 24.24 -24.95
CA ARG A 290 16.41 24.37 -24.28
C ARG A 290 15.62 25.59 -24.78
N ASP A 291 16.28 26.73 -24.90
CA ASP A 291 15.64 27.97 -25.38
C ASP A 291 15.27 27.87 -26.87
N LEU A 292 16.09 27.19 -27.66
CA LEU A 292 15.80 26.89 -29.07
C LEU A 292 14.61 25.94 -29.20
N TYR A 293 14.54 24.90 -28.36
CA TYR A 293 13.43 23.96 -28.37
C TYR A 293 12.08 24.62 -28.10
N ALA A 294 12.02 25.55 -27.13
CA ALA A 294 10.81 26.31 -26.84
C ALA A 294 10.29 27.08 -28.08
N LYS A 295 11.20 27.70 -28.85
CA LYS A 295 10.83 28.39 -30.10
C LYS A 295 10.37 27.43 -31.20
N VAL A 296 10.99 26.25 -31.29
CA VAL A 296 10.57 25.20 -32.24
C VAL A 296 9.18 24.68 -31.90
N GLN A 297 8.87 24.53 -30.61
CA GLN A 297 7.58 24.09 -30.11
C GLN A 297 6.43 25.07 -30.44
N GLU A 298 6.70 26.38 -30.41
CA GLU A 298 5.71 27.41 -30.74
C GLU A 298 5.39 27.52 -32.24
N SER A 299 6.34 27.14 -33.10
CA SER A 299 6.29 27.41 -34.55
C SER A 299 6.04 26.19 -35.44
N ASN A 300 6.04 24.97 -34.88
CA ASN A 300 5.97 23.72 -35.66
C ASN A 300 4.95 22.72 -35.11
N THR A 301 4.57 21.76 -35.95
CA THR A 301 3.67 20.67 -35.55
C THR A 301 4.37 19.66 -34.63
N THR A 302 3.62 18.98 -33.77
CA THR A 302 4.15 18.01 -32.78
C THR A 302 5.06 16.94 -33.39
N ALA A 303 4.77 16.49 -34.62
CA ALA A 303 5.60 15.51 -35.33
C ALA A 303 7.00 16.05 -35.70
N VAL A 304 7.10 17.33 -36.06
CA VAL A 304 8.37 18.00 -36.35
C VAL A 304 9.12 18.28 -35.04
N VAL A 305 8.41 18.74 -34.01
CA VAL A 305 8.96 19.02 -32.68
C VAL A 305 9.58 17.76 -32.05
N GLY A 306 8.86 16.64 -32.04
CA GLY A 306 9.34 15.38 -31.46
C GLY A 306 10.57 14.82 -32.18
N ARG A 307 10.64 14.94 -33.52
CA ARG A 307 11.80 14.50 -34.30
C ARG A 307 13.00 15.44 -34.15
N TRP A 308 12.75 16.74 -34.09
CA TRP A 308 13.79 17.71 -33.80
C TRP A 308 14.43 17.41 -32.44
N ARG A 309 13.62 17.14 -31.41
CA ARG A 309 14.11 16.68 -30.11
C ARG A 309 14.94 15.41 -30.24
N ALA A 310 14.41 14.37 -30.88
CA ALA A 310 15.09 13.08 -31.02
C ALA A 310 16.47 13.21 -31.69
N LEU A 311 16.54 13.91 -32.82
CA LEU A 311 17.79 14.14 -33.54
C LEU A 311 18.77 15.01 -32.76
N THR A 312 18.29 16.07 -32.12
CA THR A 312 19.13 16.99 -31.35
C THR A 312 19.76 16.28 -30.16
N ILE A 313 18.98 15.51 -29.41
CA ILE A 313 19.45 14.74 -28.25
C ILE A 313 20.44 13.64 -28.66
N ALA A 314 20.18 12.95 -29.78
CA ALA A 314 21.10 11.96 -30.33
C ALA A 314 22.45 12.57 -30.74
N MET A 315 22.45 13.81 -31.25
CA MET A 315 23.67 14.50 -31.72
C MET A 315 24.36 15.37 -30.65
N SER A 316 23.69 15.67 -29.55
CA SER A 316 24.22 16.44 -28.43
C SER A 316 24.54 15.48 -27.27
N LYS A 317 23.58 15.22 -26.38
CA LYS A 317 23.75 14.37 -25.19
C LYS A 317 24.31 12.98 -25.47
N TYR A 318 23.87 12.32 -26.53
CA TYR A 318 24.23 10.92 -26.84
C TYR A 318 25.19 10.74 -28.01
N HIS A 319 25.80 11.81 -28.52
CA HIS A 319 26.85 11.70 -29.53
C HIS A 319 27.99 10.78 -29.10
N SER A 320 28.24 10.70 -27.78
CA SER A 320 29.14 9.73 -27.16
C SER A 320 28.46 9.09 -25.95
N SER A 321 27.90 7.88 -26.14
CA SER A 321 27.29 7.09 -25.05
C SER A 321 28.21 6.90 -23.84
N PRO A 322 29.52 6.57 -24.00
CA PRO A 322 30.42 6.43 -22.86
C PRO A 322 30.60 7.74 -22.07
N ARG A 323 30.56 8.89 -22.74
CA ARG A 323 30.67 10.20 -22.08
C ARG A 323 29.44 10.50 -21.24
N ALA A 324 28.25 10.17 -21.74
CA ALA A 324 26.99 10.33 -21.04
C ALA A 324 26.92 9.44 -19.77
N GLU A 325 27.34 8.17 -19.90
CA GLU A 325 27.44 7.22 -18.78
C GLU A 325 28.40 7.70 -17.69
N GLN A 326 29.59 8.14 -18.09
CA GLN A 326 30.59 8.68 -17.15
C GLN A 326 30.10 9.95 -16.46
N TYR A 327 29.40 10.83 -17.18
CA TYR A 327 28.84 12.05 -16.62
C TYR A 327 27.82 11.75 -15.52
N LEU A 328 26.83 10.89 -15.80
CA LEU A 328 25.80 10.52 -14.82
C LEU A 328 26.39 9.76 -13.63
N SER A 329 27.29 8.80 -13.87
CA SER A 329 27.99 8.08 -12.81
C SER A 329 28.77 9.02 -11.87
N ARG A 330 29.43 10.05 -12.41
CA ARG A 330 30.11 11.08 -11.60
C ARG A 330 29.14 11.88 -10.73
N ARG A 331 28.02 12.32 -11.29
CA ARG A 331 27.03 13.11 -10.56
C ARG A 331 26.34 12.33 -9.43
N LEU A 332 25.93 11.08 -9.70
CA LEU A 332 25.35 10.19 -8.69
C LEU A 332 26.33 9.95 -7.54
N GLY A 333 27.59 9.67 -7.86
CA GLY A 333 28.64 9.47 -6.85
C GLY A 333 28.82 10.68 -5.93
N HIS A 334 28.84 11.90 -6.48
CA HIS A 334 28.97 13.11 -5.69
C HIS A 334 27.78 13.39 -4.75
N GLN A 335 26.55 13.03 -5.12
CA GLN A 335 25.42 13.23 -4.22
C GLN A 335 25.34 12.20 -3.11
N LEU A 336 25.67 10.95 -3.42
CA LEU A 336 25.83 9.92 -2.40
C LEU A 336 26.92 10.33 -1.39
N GLU A 337 28.04 10.86 -1.87
CA GLU A 337 29.11 11.38 -1.01
C GLU A 337 28.61 12.51 -0.08
N ASN A 338 27.80 13.44 -0.58
CA ASN A 338 27.22 14.50 0.26
C ASN A 338 26.31 13.94 1.37
N ALA A 339 25.50 12.92 1.06
CA ALA A 339 24.62 12.27 2.04
C ALA A 339 25.41 11.46 3.09
N VAL A 340 26.45 10.73 2.68
CA VAL A 340 27.37 10.02 3.59
C VAL A 340 28.07 10.99 4.55
N ARG A 341 28.59 12.11 4.01
CA ARG A 341 29.21 13.17 4.80
C ARG A 341 28.21 13.75 5.79
N LEU A 342 27.00 14.15 5.38
CA LEU A 342 26.03 14.71 6.33
C LEU A 342 25.64 13.75 7.47
N GLY A 343 25.69 12.44 7.22
CA GLY A 343 25.48 11.41 8.25
C GLY A 343 26.66 11.18 9.21
N GLY A 344 27.81 11.86 9.02
CA GLY A 344 28.99 11.74 9.89
C GLY A 344 29.84 10.49 9.65
N TRP A 345 29.63 9.78 8.53
CA TRP A 345 30.36 8.56 8.19
C TRP A 345 31.62 8.87 7.39
N THR A 346 32.71 8.13 7.64
CA THR A 346 33.92 8.24 6.83
C THR A 346 33.65 7.76 5.42
N VAL A 347 33.78 8.66 4.45
CA VAL A 347 34.11 8.27 3.09
C VAL A 347 35.55 7.73 3.15
N PRO A 348 35.84 6.46 2.78
CA PRO A 348 37.23 6.05 2.65
C PRO A 348 37.88 7.05 1.72
N ILE A 349 39.00 7.65 2.13
CA ILE A 349 39.58 8.93 1.64
C ILE A 349 39.94 8.95 0.14
N LYS A 350 39.51 7.94 -0.63
CA LYS A 350 39.57 7.89 -2.10
C LYS A 350 38.15 7.76 -2.69
N PRO A 351 37.73 8.66 -3.60
CA PRO A 351 36.49 8.53 -4.39
C PRO A 351 36.32 7.18 -5.09
N GLU A 352 37.42 6.44 -5.26
CA GLU A 352 37.49 5.10 -5.82
C GLU A 352 36.88 4.02 -4.91
N ALA A 353 36.85 4.17 -3.59
CA ALA A 353 36.37 3.12 -2.68
C ALA A 353 34.84 2.95 -2.72
N LEU A 354 34.08 4.06 -2.73
CA LEU A 354 32.63 4.07 -2.91
C LEU A 354 32.24 3.56 -4.32
N ARG A 355 33.03 3.93 -5.33
CA ARG A 355 32.89 3.42 -6.70
C ARG A 355 33.23 1.93 -6.80
N ASN A 356 34.19 1.41 -6.04
CA ASN A 356 34.52 -0.01 -6.07
C ASN A 356 33.50 -0.85 -5.30
N ALA A 357 32.92 -0.32 -4.21
CA ALA A 357 31.94 -1.03 -3.39
C ALA A 357 30.53 -1.04 -4.00
N PHE A 358 30.12 0.05 -4.66
CA PHE A 358 28.75 0.22 -5.16
C PHE A 358 28.67 0.52 -6.66
N GLY A 359 29.80 0.56 -7.37
CA GLY A 359 29.88 1.01 -8.76
C GLY A 359 29.09 0.17 -9.75
N GLU A 360 28.99 -1.15 -9.54
CA GLU A 360 28.19 -2.01 -10.41
C GLU A 360 26.71 -1.66 -10.36
N ARG A 361 26.15 -1.47 -9.15
CA ARG A 361 24.74 -1.05 -8.98
C ARG A 361 24.49 0.38 -9.43
N ILE A 362 25.45 1.29 -9.21
CA ILE A 362 25.38 2.66 -9.76
C ILE A 362 25.39 2.60 -11.30
N ALA A 363 26.19 1.72 -11.91
CA ALA A 363 26.20 1.53 -13.36
C ALA A 363 24.87 0.99 -13.88
N GLU A 364 24.18 0.12 -13.15
CA GLU A 364 22.81 -0.32 -13.52
C GLU A 364 21.80 0.84 -13.47
N ILE A 365 21.82 1.69 -12.45
CA ILE A 365 20.99 2.90 -12.40
C ILE A 365 21.30 3.82 -13.59
N VAL A 366 22.58 4.00 -13.93
CA VAL A 366 23.01 4.79 -15.09
C VAL A 366 22.44 4.21 -16.39
N LYS A 367 22.55 2.89 -16.59
CA LYS A 367 22.00 2.21 -17.78
C LYS A 367 20.49 2.38 -17.86
N LEU A 368 19.76 2.17 -16.77
CA LEU A 368 18.30 2.31 -16.72
C LEU A 368 17.86 3.76 -16.97
N ALA A 369 18.53 4.74 -16.36
CA ALA A 369 18.23 6.16 -16.55
C ALA A 369 18.50 6.62 -17.99
N ILE A 370 19.61 6.19 -18.60
CA ILE A 370 19.91 6.49 -20.02
C ILE A 370 18.89 5.81 -20.94
N LYS A 371 18.55 4.54 -20.68
CA LYS A 371 17.56 3.81 -21.48
C LYS A 371 16.19 4.51 -21.41
N LEU A 372 15.79 4.97 -20.22
CA LEU A 372 14.57 5.74 -20.03
C LEU A 372 14.62 7.11 -20.73
N ASP A 373 15.73 7.84 -20.61
CA ASP A 373 15.91 9.15 -21.26
C ASP A 373 15.80 9.05 -22.78
N ARG A 374 16.44 8.03 -23.38
CA ARG A 374 16.36 7.78 -24.82
C ARG A 374 14.96 7.33 -25.24
N ALA A 375 14.29 6.51 -24.45
CA ALA A 375 12.90 6.13 -24.74
C ALA A 375 11.96 7.34 -24.72
N ILE A 376 12.13 8.25 -23.74
CA ILE A 376 11.35 9.49 -23.60
C ILE A 376 11.68 10.50 -24.71
N LYS A 377 12.97 10.75 -24.97
CA LYS A 377 13.42 11.85 -25.84
C LYS A 377 13.58 11.48 -27.31
N GLU A 378 14.03 10.27 -27.60
CA GLU A 378 14.24 9.76 -28.97
C GLU A 378 13.09 8.85 -29.43
N GLY A 379 12.61 7.98 -28.54
CA GLY A 379 11.65 6.91 -28.87
C GLY A 379 10.20 7.35 -28.97
N ILE A 380 9.83 8.45 -28.32
CA ILE A 380 8.49 9.05 -28.40
C ILE A 380 8.60 10.34 -29.21
N THR A 381 7.85 10.42 -30.30
CA THR A 381 7.77 11.61 -31.17
C THR A 381 6.36 12.18 -31.24
N SER A 382 5.36 11.43 -30.77
CA SER A 382 3.96 11.86 -30.75
C SER A 382 3.65 12.90 -29.67
N GLN A 383 4.45 12.96 -28.61
CA GLN A 383 4.22 13.82 -27.45
C GLN A 383 5.52 14.13 -26.69
N ASP A 384 5.43 15.13 -25.81
CA ASP A 384 6.52 15.56 -24.93
C ASP A 384 6.29 15.00 -23.54
N LEU A 385 7.23 14.18 -23.11
CA LEU A 385 7.24 13.56 -21.79
C LEU A 385 8.42 14.12 -20.98
N ASP A 386 8.19 14.52 -19.74
CA ASP A 386 9.24 15.00 -18.83
C ASP A 386 9.21 14.24 -17.50
N ALA A 387 10.40 13.96 -16.96
CA ALA A 387 10.56 13.34 -15.65
C ALA A 387 10.43 14.40 -14.54
N HIS A 388 9.69 14.05 -13.49
CA HIS A 388 9.38 14.95 -12.39
C HIS A 388 9.76 14.33 -11.06
N PHE A 389 10.60 15.06 -10.32
CA PHE A 389 10.96 14.83 -8.93
C PHE A 389 10.14 15.75 -8.06
N VAL A 390 9.43 15.19 -7.08
CA VAL A 390 8.66 15.96 -6.11
C VAL A 390 9.62 16.47 -5.04
N GLY A 391 9.78 17.79 -4.97
CA GLY A 391 10.72 18.44 -4.07
C GLY A 391 10.26 18.42 -2.60
N PRO A 392 11.20 18.49 -1.63
CA PRO A 392 10.85 18.66 -0.23
C PRO A 392 10.08 19.98 -0.02
N GLY A 393 8.91 19.90 0.62
CA GLY A 393 8.06 21.05 0.89
C GLY A 393 7.19 21.53 -0.27
N GLU A 394 7.21 20.85 -1.42
CA GLU A 394 6.25 21.12 -2.50
C GLU A 394 4.83 20.79 -2.06
N LYS A 395 3.90 21.68 -2.40
CA LYS A 395 2.48 21.55 -2.08
C LYS A 395 1.83 20.51 -2.98
N TYR A 396 0.88 19.78 -2.43
CA TYR A 396 0.11 18.82 -3.21
C TYR A 396 -0.69 19.50 -4.33
N ASP A 397 -0.51 19.05 -5.57
CA ASP A 397 -1.26 19.51 -6.73
C ASP A 397 -2.04 18.35 -7.38
N SER A 398 -3.37 18.36 -7.26
CA SER A 398 -4.26 17.32 -7.79
C SER A 398 -4.24 17.21 -9.31
N GLY A 399 -3.79 18.25 -10.03
CA GLY A 399 -3.63 18.19 -11.48
C GLY A 399 -2.42 17.38 -11.92
N THR A 400 -1.46 17.17 -11.01
CA THR A 400 -0.15 16.61 -11.36
C THR A 400 0.41 15.59 -10.37
N MET A 401 -0.35 15.29 -9.32
CA MET A 401 -0.09 14.31 -8.27
C MET A 401 -1.40 13.56 -8.01
N SER A 402 -1.32 12.25 -7.78
CA SER A 402 -2.46 11.44 -7.37
C SER A 402 -2.26 11.00 -5.92
N GLY A 403 -3.19 11.38 -5.05
CA GLY A 403 -3.18 11.05 -3.64
C GLY A 403 -3.39 9.56 -3.46
N ALA A 404 -2.49 8.91 -2.74
CA ALA A 404 -2.58 7.46 -2.47
C ALA A 404 -3.85 7.05 -1.69
N TYR A 405 -4.63 8.02 -1.22
CA TYR A 405 -5.81 7.89 -0.35
C TYR A 405 -7.00 8.76 -0.79
N GLY A 406 -7.00 9.24 -2.03
CA GLY A 406 -7.85 10.34 -2.48
C GLY A 406 -7.13 11.68 -2.41
N ASP A 407 -7.61 12.65 -3.19
CA ASP A 407 -7.07 14.00 -3.18
C ASP A 407 -7.33 14.66 -1.81
N PRO A 408 -6.32 15.30 -1.18
CA PRO A 408 -6.52 16.06 0.04
C PRO A 408 -7.57 17.16 -0.18
N GLU A 409 -8.40 17.41 0.84
CA GLU A 409 -9.48 18.41 0.78
C GLU A 409 -8.96 19.84 0.55
N LYS A 410 -7.65 20.09 0.76
CA LYS A 410 -6.98 21.38 0.53
C LYS A 410 -5.63 21.17 -0.18
N ALA A 411 -5.38 21.97 -1.23
CA ALA A 411 -4.16 21.93 -2.06
C ALA A 411 -2.87 22.44 -1.36
N ASP A 412 -2.89 22.69 -0.06
CA ASP A 412 -1.83 23.40 0.68
C ASP A 412 -1.08 22.54 1.72
N GLU A 413 -1.28 21.21 1.72
CA GLU A 413 -0.65 20.31 2.69
C GLU A 413 0.76 19.84 2.26
N ALA A 414 1.71 19.79 3.21
CA ALA A 414 3.10 19.37 2.99
C ALA A 414 3.22 17.86 2.72
N VAL A 415 4.36 17.38 2.24
CA VAL A 415 4.60 15.97 1.89
C VAL A 415 5.56 15.30 2.89
N SER A 416 5.23 14.11 3.42
CA SER A 416 6.13 13.31 4.28
C SER A 416 6.02 11.80 4.00
N CYS A 417 7.14 11.07 4.04
CA CYS A 417 7.17 9.63 3.81
C CYS A 417 6.48 8.89 4.97
N THR A 418 5.32 8.28 4.72
CA THR A 418 4.63 7.43 5.70
C THR A 418 4.23 6.10 5.08
N TRP A 419 4.31 5.02 5.86
CA TRP A 419 3.77 3.73 5.45
C TRP A 419 2.25 3.82 5.37
N THR A 420 1.70 3.25 4.30
CA THR A 420 0.29 3.30 4.00
C THR A 420 -0.38 1.97 4.30
N VAL A 421 -1.49 1.99 5.04
CA VAL A 421 -2.32 0.78 5.18
C VAL A 421 -3.02 0.53 3.86
N ARG A 422 -2.72 -0.62 3.25
CA ARG A 422 -3.27 -1.02 1.95
C ARG A 422 -4.47 -1.94 2.09
N ALA A 423 -4.37 -2.91 3.00
CA ALA A 423 -5.41 -3.88 3.25
C ALA A 423 -5.32 -4.37 4.70
N VAL A 424 -6.47 -4.72 5.27
CA VAL A 424 -6.55 -5.16 6.67
C VAL A 424 -7.38 -6.45 6.77
N ARG A 425 -6.93 -7.40 7.62
CA ARG A 425 -7.64 -8.65 7.91
C ARG A 425 -8.01 -9.45 6.65
N ALA A 426 -9.30 -9.72 6.43
CA ALA A 426 -9.76 -10.59 5.35
C ALA A 426 -9.45 -10.02 3.96
N GLU A 427 -9.40 -8.69 3.83
CA GLU A 427 -9.01 -8.03 2.60
C GLU A 427 -7.55 -8.30 2.24
N ALA A 428 -6.66 -8.29 3.24
CA ALA A 428 -5.23 -8.58 3.06
C ALA A 428 -4.94 -10.05 2.70
N LEU A 429 -5.95 -10.93 2.78
CA LEU A 429 -5.85 -12.35 2.47
C LEU A 429 -6.45 -12.72 1.10
N LYS A 430 -6.95 -11.74 0.34
CA LYS A 430 -7.45 -11.97 -1.01
C LYS A 430 -6.27 -12.25 -1.94
N ASP A 431 -6.39 -13.23 -2.84
CA ASP A 431 -5.32 -13.60 -3.76
C ASP A 431 -4.82 -12.40 -4.58
N SER A 432 -5.73 -11.58 -5.11
CA SER A 432 -5.37 -10.36 -5.84
C SER A 432 -4.56 -9.34 -5.02
N VAL A 433 -4.79 -9.31 -3.71
CA VAL A 433 -4.11 -8.39 -2.78
C VAL A 433 -2.76 -8.96 -2.38
N LEU A 434 -2.64 -10.29 -2.25
CA LEU A 434 -1.37 -10.97 -2.00
C LEU A 434 -0.43 -10.86 -3.20
N GLU A 435 -0.95 -11.02 -4.42
CA GLU A 435 -0.22 -10.79 -5.67
C GLU A 435 0.28 -9.34 -5.74
N GLN A 436 -0.61 -8.37 -5.52
CA GLN A 436 -0.23 -6.96 -5.51
C GLN A 436 0.77 -6.62 -4.39
N ALA A 437 0.63 -7.23 -3.21
CA ALA A 437 1.56 -7.06 -2.10
C ALA A 437 2.97 -7.57 -2.44
N GLU A 438 3.08 -8.68 -3.18
CA GLU A 438 4.35 -9.23 -3.65
C GLU A 438 4.96 -8.33 -4.75
N GLU A 439 4.15 -7.90 -5.72
CA GLU A 439 4.59 -7.02 -6.82
C GLU A 439 5.05 -5.64 -6.33
N GLU A 440 4.34 -5.05 -5.38
CA GLU A 440 4.59 -3.69 -4.86
C GLU A 440 5.44 -3.68 -3.57
N GLY A 441 5.88 -4.83 -3.07
CA GLY A 441 6.75 -4.95 -1.90
C GLY A 441 6.11 -4.46 -0.59
N TRP A 442 4.84 -4.78 -0.36
CA TRP A 442 4.13 -4.35 0.85
C TRP A 442 4.65 -5.04 2.11
N PHE A 443 4.63 -4.32 3.24
CA PHE A 443 5.03 -4.87 4.54
C PHE A 443 3.83 -5.50 5.27
N ASN A 444 3.89 -6.81 5.51
CA ASN A 444 2.88 -7.51 6.29
C ASN A 444 3.09 -7.30 7.80
N CYS A 445 2.16 -6.58 8.44
CA CYS A 445 2.14 -6.38 9.89
C CYS A 445 1.14 -7.33 10.56
N SER A 446 1.64 -8.30 11.32
CA SER A 446 0.81 -9.26 12.06
C SER A 446 1.16 -9.28 13.55
N GLY A 447 0.19 -9.62 14.40
CA GLY A 447 0.42 -9.72 15.85
C GLY A 447 0.80 -8.41 16.55
N PHE A 448 0.55 -7.24 15.94
CA PHE A 448 0.96 -5.93 16.45
C PHE A 448 0.47 -5.63 17.88
N LYS A 449 -0.71 -6.16 18.27
CA LYS A 449 -1.25 -6.08 19.65
C LYS A 449 -0.27 -6.61 20.70
N LEU A 450 0.59 -7.58 20.35
CA LEU A 450 1.60 -8.13 21.26
C LEU A 450 2.71 -7.13 21.63
N HIS A 451 2.92 -6.09 20.82
CA HIS A 451 3.91 -5.03 21.10
C HIS A 451 3.45 -4.05 22.19
N LEU A 452 2.15 -4.02 22.52
CA LEU A 452 1.65 -3.25 23.66
C LEU A 452 1.77 -4.00 25.00
N ARG A 453 2.22 -5.26 25.04
CA ARG A 453 2.22 -6.07 26.26
C ARG A 453 2.95 -5.40 27.45
N PRO A 454 2.50 -5.62 28.70
CA PRO A 454 3.22 -5.16 29.87
C PRO A 454 4.62 -5.80 29.98
N ASN A 455 5.65 -5.00 30.21
CA ASN A 455 7.02 -5.47 30.42
C ASN A 455 7.21 -5.94 31.88
N ILE A 456 6.56 -7.05 32.27
CA ILE A 456 6.67 -7.62 33.65
C ILE A 456 7.59 -8.84 33.64
N GLN A 457 8.38 -8.99 34.70
CA GLN A 457 9.44 -10.00 34.84
C GLN A 457 8.96 -11.47 34.79
N GLY A 458 7.67 -11.72 35.04
CA GLY A 458 7.01 -13.02 34.78
C GLY A 458 6.69 -13.27 33.29
N PHE A 459 6.40 -12.21 32.53
CA PHE A 459 6.26 -12.27 31.06
C PHE A 459 7.62 -12.37 30.36
N ALA A 460 8.71 -11.93 31.01
CA ALA A 460 10.06 -11.94 30.46
C ALA A 460 10.65 -13.36 30.28
N ILE A 461 10.25 -14.33 31.11
CA ILE A 461 10.78 -15.71 31.05
C ILE A 461 10.25 -16.46 29.80
N GLN A 462 8.99 -16.24 29.42
CA GLN A 462 8.47 -16.72 28.13
C GLN A 462 9.02 -15.89 26.96
N ALA A 463 9.25 -14.58 27.15
CA ALA A 463 9.65 -13.65 26.09
C ALA A 463 11.09 -13.79 25.58
N ARG A 464 12.04 -14.30 26.37
CA ARG A 464 13.42 -14.56 25.89
C ARG A 464 13.50 -15.62 24.80
N SER A 465 12.42 -16.37 24.58
CA SER A 465 12.34 -17.43 23.56
C SER A 465 11.61 -17.04 22.27
N THR A 466 11.08 -15.81 22.16
CA THR A 466 10.12 -15.47 21.10
C THR A 466 10.47 -14.22 20.30
N ASN A 467 10.95 -14.39 19.06
CA ASN A 467 10.92 -13.34 18.04
C ASN A 467 9.45 -13.01 17.71
N PHE A 468 9.04 -11.75 17.86
CA PHE A 468 7.73 -11.26 17.42
C PHE A 468 7.83 -10.74 15.99
N PRO A 469 6.74 -10.76 15.21
CA PRO A 469 6.73 -10.09 13.92
C PRO A 469 7.06 -8.60 14.10
N PRO A 470 7.96 -8.04 13.30
CA PRO A 470 8.32 -6.62 13.39
C PRO A 470 7.14 -5.72 13.03
N LEU A 471 7.13 -4.50 13.58
CA LEU A 471 6.23 -3.43 13.13
C LEU A 471 6.76 -2.85 11.81
N PRO A 472 5.89 -2.17 11.02
CA PRO A 472 6.34 -1.47 9.82
C PRO A 472 7.46 -0.47 10.17
N PRO A 473 8.53 -0.37 9.36
CA PRO A 473 9.66 0.50 9.67
C PRO A 473 9.22 1.95 9.98
N GLY A 474 9.65 2.53 11.09
CA GLY A 474 9.27 3.91 11.43
C GLY A 474 7.82 4.14 11.86
N LYS A 475 7.00 3.08 12.01
CA LYS A 475 5.71 3.15 12.72
C LYS A 475 5.84 2.55 14.12
N ASP A 476 5.39 3.29 15.11
CA ASP A 476 5.19 2.76 16.45
C ASP A 476 3.87 1.97 16.54
N VAL A 477 3.71 1.22 17.63
CA VAL A 477 2.52 0.39 17.83
C VAL A 477 1.25 1.23 17.93
N VAL A 478 1.31 2.44 18.50
CA VAL A 478 0.17 3.34 18.66
C VAL A 478 -0.35 3.80 17.30
N SER A 479 0.55 4.14 16.38
CA SER A 479 0.20 4.52 15.00
C SER A 479 -0.45 3.36 14.25
N VAL A 480 0.07 2.13 14.41
CA VAL A 480 -0.55 0.94 13.81
C VAL A 480 -1.96 0.70 14.36
N PHE A 481 -2.17 0.89 15.67
CA PHE A 481 -3.51 0.85 16.27
C PHE A 481 -4.42 1.95 15.71
N ALA A 482 -3.90 3.15 15.50
CA ALA A 482 -4.67 4.27 14.99
C ALA A 482 -5.18 3.97 13.56
N ASP A 483 -4.30 3.51 12.68
CA ASP A 483 -4.72 3.11 11.33
C ASP A 483 -5.74 1.97 11.35
N PHE A 484 -5.55 1.00 12.25
CA PHE A 484 -6.47 -0.13 12.41
C PHE A 484 -7.84 0.31 12.92
N PHE A 485 -7.91 1.20 13.91
CA PHE A 485 -9.17 1.75 14.43
C PHE A 485 -9.88 2.61 13.39
N LYS A 486 -9.14 3.43 12.64
CA LYS A 486 -9.69 4.21 11.52
C LYS A 486 -10.33 3.30 10.48
N TYR A 487 -9.64 2.23 10.09
CA TYR A 487 -10.18 1.23 9.16
C TYR A 487 -11.45 0.56 9.70
N LEU A 488 -11.43 0.07 10.96
CA LEU A 488 -12.60 -0.57 11.55
C LEU A 488 -13.81 0.37 11.62
N PHE A 489 -13.59 1.63 11.99
CA PHE A 489 -14.63 2.65 12.02
C PHE A 489 -15.21 2.94 10.64
N GLN A 490 -14.34 3.08 9.62
CA GLN A 490 -14.78 3.26 8.23
C GLN A 490 -15.61 2.08 7.74
N CYS A 491 -15.18 0.84 7.98
CA CYS A 491 -15.96 -0.34 7.62
C CYS A 491 -17.34 -0.36 8.31
N ALA A 492 -17.38 -0.03 9.61
CA ALA A 492 -18.63 0.03 10.36
C ALA A 492 -19.56 1.14 9.84
N LYS A 493 -19.02 2.34 9.59
CA LYS A 493 -19.73 3.47 9.00
C LYS A 493 -20.33 3.11 7.65
N THR A 494 -19.52 2.56 6.73
CA THR A 494 -19.98 2.11 5.41
C THR A 494 -21.08 1.06 5.53
N TYR A 495 -20.89 0.04 6.37
CA TYR A 495 -21.90 -1.00 6.57
C TYR A 495 -23.24 -0.42 7.07
N ILE A 496 -23.21 0.48 8.05
CA ILE A 496 -24.43 1.13 8.58
C ILE A 496 -25.09 1.99 7.49
N LEU A 497 -24.30 2.76 6.72
CA LEU A 497 -24.79 3.59 5.63
C LEU A 497 -25.44 2.78 4.50
N GLU A 498 -24.92 1.59 4.21
CA GLU A 498 -25.44 0.71 3.16
C GLU A 498 -26.64 -0.13 3.60
N THR A 499 -26.81 -0.39 4.90
CA THR A 499 -27.80 -1.36 5.41
C THR A 499 -29.05 -0.73 6.00
N GLN A 500 -29.01 0.53 6.44
CA GLN A 500 -30.14 1.18 7.09
C GLN A 500 -30.96 2.07 6.14
N PRO A 501 -32.30 2.04 6.19
CA PRO A 501 -33.13 3.04 5.53
C PRO A 501 -32.86 4.44 6.10
N SER A 502 -32.74 5.46 5.25
CA SER A 502 -32.43 6.85 5.67
C SER A 502 -31.10 7.01 6.44
N ALA A 503 -30.12 6.15 6.13
CA ALA A 503 -28.88 6.07 6.92
C ALA A 503 -28.08 7.37 7.02
N THR A 504 -28.12 8.24 6.00
CA THR A 504 -27.41 9.54 6.06
C THR A 504 -27.97 10.43 7.17
N THR A 505 -29.30 10.55 7.26
CA THR A 505 -29.96 11.33 8.32
C THR A 505 -29.71 10.73 9.69
N PHE A 506 -29.80 9.40 9.80
CA PHE A 506 -29.50 8.68 11.04
C PHE A 506 -28.03 8.92 11.47
N TRP A 507 -27.08 8.74 10.55
CA TRP A 507 -25.66 8.90 10.82
C TRP A 507 -25.34 10.31 11.30
N SER A 508 -25.80 11.34 10.59
CA SER A 508 -25.61 12.74 11.00
C SER A 508 -26.21 13.06 12.37
N SER A 509 -27.24 12.32 12.82
CA SER A 509 -27.82 12.51 14.15
C SER A 509 -27.01 11.89 15.30
N VAL A 510 -26.12 10.94 15.00
CA VAL A 510 -25.37 10.17 16.02
C VAL A 510 -23.85 10.37 15.96
N GLU A 511 -23.29 10.90 14.86
CA GLU A 511 -21.83 11.00 14.63
C GLU A 511 -21.08 11.67 15.80
N ASP A 512 -21.65 12.75 16.35
CA ASP A 512 -21.06 13.50 17.45
C ASP A 512 -21.26 12.87 18.84
N SER A 513 -22.08 11.82 18.95
CA SER A 513 -22.42 11.14 20.22
C SER A 513 -21.96 9.68 20.30
N ILE A 514 -21.19 9.19 19.32
CA ILE A 514 -20.69 7.80 19.31
C ILE A 514 -19.75 7.54 20.49
N GLU A 515 -20.10 6.59 21.35
CA GLU A 515 -19.20 6.04 22.37
C GLU A 515 -18.39 4.85 21.80
N PHE A 516 -17.12 4.74 22.20
CA PHE A 516 -16.21 3.67 21.80
C PHE A 516 -15.85 2.82 23.01
N ILE A 517 -16.18 1.52 22.94
CA ILE A 517 -15.84 0.56 23.99
C ILE A 517 -14.71 -0.31 23.49
N LEU A 518 -13.54 -0.19 24.10
CA LEU A 518 -12.32 -0.89 23.71
C LEU A 518 -12.04 -2.03 24.68
N SER A 519 -12.07 -3.27 24.17
CA SER A 519 -11.69 -4.44 24.96
C SER A 519 -10.18 -4.65 25.00
N HIS A 520 -9.68 -5.10 26.16
CA HIS A 520 -8.26 -5.43 26.34
C HIS A 520 -8.07 -6.70 27.18
N PRO A 521 -6.94 -7.42 27.04
CA PRO A 521 -6.65 -8.59 27.86
C PRO A 521 -6.66 -8.26 29.36
N ASN A 522 -6.99 -9.23 30.19
CA ASN A 522 -7.09 -9.09 31.66
C ASN A 522 -5.79 -8.56 32.28
N GLY A 523 -4.64 -8.80 31.65
CA GLY A 523 -3.33 -8.33 32.14
C GLY A 523 -2.97 -6.88 31.80
N TRP A 524 -3.77 -6.17 31.00
CA TRP A 524 -3.46 -4.80 30.55
C TRP A 524 -4.03 -3.76 31.51
N GLU A 525 -3.22 -2.74 31.82
CA GLU A 525 -3.55 -1.67 32.78
C GLU A 525 -2.93 -0.35 32.34
N GLY A 526 -3.49 0.78 32.78
CA GLY A 526 -2.86 2.11 32.77
C GLY A 526 -2.24 2.49 31.42
N ARG A 527 -0.91 2.33 31.29
CA ARG A 527 -0.14 2.60 30.06
C ARG A 527 -0.72 1.93 28.81
N ASN A 528 -1.23 0.71 28.93
CA ASN A 528 -1.78 -0.03 27.78
C ASN A 528 -3.09 0.61 27.29
N GLN A 529 -3.98 0.93 28.23
CA GLN A 529 -5.23 1.64 27.96
C GLN A 529 -4.92 3.06 27.43
N ALA A 530 -3.90 3.72 27.97
CA ALA A 530 -3.42 5.02 27.50
C ALA A 530 -3.04 5.02 26.03
N ASN A 531 -2.21 4.05 25.64
CA ASN A 531 -1.77 3.90 24.26
C ASN A 531 -2.96 3.62 23.32
N MET A 532 -3.93 2.81 23.74
CA MET A 532 -5.15 2.57 22.95
C MET A 532 -6.01 3.83 22.82
N ARG A 533 -6.19 4.59 23.91
CA ARG A 533 -6.92 5.87 23.92
C ARG A 533 -6.26 6.88 23.00
N ARG A 534 -4.94 7.03 23.09
CA ARG A 534 -4.14 7.88 22.18
C ARG A 534 -4.29 7.44 20.73
N ALA A 535 -4.34 6.13 20.46
CA ALA A 535 -4.58 5.63 19.11
C ALA A 535 -5.99 6.02 18.60
N THR A 536 -7.02 6.01 19.44
CA THR A 536 -8.38 6.46 19.07
C THR A 536 -8.42 7.95 18.72
N VAL A 537 -7.68 8.78 19.47
CA VAL A 537 -7.49 10.21 19.14
C VAL A 537 -6.74 10.39 17.82
N LEU A 538 -5.62 9.69 17.65
CA LEU A 538 -4.80 9.76 16.41
C LEU A 538 -5.56 9.28 15.17
N ALA A 539 -6.46 8.32 15.34
CA ALA A 539 -7.31 7.80 14.30
C ALA A 539 -8.46 8.76 13.93
N GLY A 540 -8.67 9.84 14.69
CA GLY A 540 -9.70 10.84 14.46
C GLY A 540 -11.11 10.41 14.87
N LEU A 541 -11.24 9.41 15.75
CA LEU A 541 -12.56 8.94 16.21
C LEU A 541 -13.14 9.83 17.33
N VAL A 542 -12.28 10.44 18.15
CA VAL A 542 -12.67 11.38 19.22
C VAL A 542 -11.72 12.58 19.25
N PRO A 543 -12.18 13.78 19.66
CA PRO A 543 -11.32 14.94 19.82
C PRO A 543 -10.32 14.74 20.97
N ASN A 544 -9.19 15.45 20.93
CA ASN A 544 -8.18 15.43 21.99
C ASN A 544 -8.53 16.41 23.13
N GLU A 545 -9.72 16.23 23.71
CA GLU A 545 -10.29 17.11 24.73
C GLU A 545 -11.09 16.28 25.74
N ALA A 546 -11.45 16.88 26.88
CA ALA A 546 -12.23 16.19 27.93
C ALA A 546 -13.53 15.55 27.40
N ALA A 547 -14.21 16.20 26.45
CA ALA A 547 -15.41 15.65 25.80
C ALA A 547 -15.11 14.37 24.97
N GLY A 548 -13.91 14.26 24.39
CA GLY A 548 -13.47 13.04 23.70
C GLY A 548 -13.04 11.94 24.67
N GLU A 549 -12.53 12.30 25.85
CA GLU A 549 -12.16 11.34 26.89
C GLU A 549 -13.37 10.58 27.44
N GLU A 550 -14.49 11.28 27.65
CA GLU A 550 -15.74 10.69 28.15
C GLU A 550 -16.38 9.70 27.15
N ARG A 551 -16.01 9.77 25.87
CA ARG A 551 -16.54 8.89 24.80
C ARG A 551 -15.77 7.58 24.63
N VAL A 552 -14.66 7.36 25.35
CA VAL A 552 -13.86 6.12 25.23
C VAL A 552 -13.86 5.37 26.56
N HIS A 553 -14.42 4.16 26.52
CA HIS A 553 -14.54 3.25 27.66
C HIS A 553 -13.71 2.00 27.43
N PHE A 554 -13.27 1.37 28.52
CA PHE A 554 -12.54 0.11 28.46
C PHE A 554 -13.31 -1.03 29.12
N VAL A 555 -13.11 -2.24 28.64
CA VAL A 555 -13.62 -3.46 29.27
C VAL A 555 -12.56 -4.55 29.19
N THR A 556 -12.45 -5.40 30.20
CA THR A 556 -11.56 -6.56 30.09
C THR A 556 -12.20 -7.63 29.19
N GLU A 557 -11.39 -8.36 28.43
CA GLU A 557 -11.87 -9.44 27.56
C GLU A 557 -12.61 -10.53 28.35
N GLY A 558 -12.16 -10.84 29.57
CA GLY A 558 -12.84 -11.77 30.48
C GLY A 558 -14.22 -11.28 30.96
N GLU A 559 -14.34 -10.00 31.30
CA GLU A 559 -15.61 -9.39 31.74
C GLU A 559 -16.59 -9.24 30.57
N ALA A 560 -16.13 -8.79 29.40
CA ALA A 560 -16.95 -8.77 28.20
C ALA A 560 -17.48 -10.18 27.88
N SER A 561 -16.63 -11.20 28.00
CA SER A 561 -17.01 -12.59 27.83
C SER A 561 -18.06 -13.09 28.82
N LEU A 562 -18.02 -12.62 30.09
CA LEU A 562 -19.08 -12.89 31.07
C LEU A 562 -20.42 -12.30 30.61
N HIS A 563 -20.42 -11.01 30.23
CA HIS A 563 -21.61 -10.32 29.76
C HIS A 563 -22.23 -11.00 28.53
N PHE A 564 -21.39 -11.46 27.60
CA PHE A 564 -21.84 -12.27 26.48
C PHE A 564 -22.56 -13.54 26.94
N CYS A 565 -22.00 -14.27 27.91
CA CYS A 565 -22.63 -15.50 28.43
C CYS A 565 -23.98 -15.22 29.09
N ILE A 566 -24.10 -14.13 29.86
CA ILE A 566 -25.35 -13.71 30.51
C ILE A 566 -26.42 -13.41 29.45
N HIS A 567 -26.11 -12.54 28.49
CA HIS A 567 -27.05 -12.09 27.46
C HIS A 567 -27.54 -13.23 26.55
N HIS A 568 -26.74 -14.29 26.40
CA HIS A 568 -27.09 -15.49 25.63
C HIS A 568 -27.80 -16.58 26.45
N GLY A 569 -28.38 -16.22 27.60
CA GLY A 569 -29.27 -17.11 28.35
C GLY A 569 -28.56 -18.18 29.16
N LEU A 570 -27.27 -17.99 29.51
CA LEU A 570 -26.54 -18.90 30.40
C LEU A 570 -26.64 -18.50 31.88
N SER A 571 -27.29 -17.37 32.18
CA SER A 571 -27.64 -16.92 33.53
C SER A 571 -28.36 -17.98 34.38
N PRO A 572 -29.34 -18.77 33.86
CA PRO A 572 -30.01 -19.82 34.63
C PRO A 572 -29.11 -21.01 35.02
N LEU A 573 -27.97 -21.19 34.34
CA LEU A 573 -26.98 -22.21 34.70
C LEU A 573 -26.09 -21.76 35.87
N ILE A 574 -26.15 -20.49 36.23
CA ILE A 574 -25.38 -19.89 37.30
C ILE A 574 -26.32 -19.70 38.49
N LYS A 575 -26.19 -20.55 39.51
CA LYS A 575 -27.03 -20.44 40.71
C LYS A 575 -26.50 -19.38 41.65
N ASP A 576 -27.39 -18.86 42.49
CA ASP A 576 -27.02 -17.90 43.53
C ASP A 576 -25.97 -18.49 44.48
N GLN A 577 -24.98 -17.67 44.83
CA GLN A 577 -23.80 -18.02 45.65
C GLN A 577 -22.86 -19.08 45.06
N GLU A 578 -23.08 -19.54 43.82
CA GLU A 578 -22.13 -20.39 43.11
C GLU A 578 -21.17 -19.54 42.26
N ALA A 579 -19.97 -20.09 42.00
CA ALA A 579 -18.97 -19.46 41.16
C ALA A 579 -18.94 -20.04 39.74
N VAL A 580 -18.68 -19.17 38.77
CA VAL A 580 -18.51 -19.49 37.36
C VAL A 580 -17.12 -19.08 36.87
N ILE A 581 -16.48 -19.92 36.06
CA ILE A 581 -15.21 -19.60 35.40
C ILE A 581 -15.47 -19.26 33.93
N ILE A 582 -14.97 -18.12 33.48
CA ILE A 582 -14.97 -17.69 32.08
C ILE A 582 -13.56 -17.89 31.52
N ILE A 583 -13.46 -18.68 30.44
CA ILE A 583 -12.20 -18.96 29.73
C ILE A 583 -12.33 -18.37 28.32
N ASP A 584 -11.81 -17.16 28.13
CA ASP A 584 -11.68 -16.54 26.81
C ASP A 584 -10.38 -16.99 26.15
N ALA A 585 -10.48 -18.03 25.32
CA ALA A 585 -9.37 -18.60 24.59
C ALA A 585 -9.23 -17.89 23.22
N GLY A 586 -8.38 -16.88 23.17
CA GLY A 586 -8.09 -16.09 21.97
C GLY A 586 -6.95 -16.64 21.11
N GLY A 587 -6.53 -15.82 20.14
CA GLY A 587 -5.40 -16.13 19.26
C GLY A 587 -4.04 -15.95 19.92
N GLY A 588 -3.84 -14.82 20.61
CA GLY A 588 -2.59 -14.51 21.31
C GLY A 588 -2.63 -14.80 22.81
N THR A 589 -3.75 -14.50 23.45
CA THR A 589 -3.93 -14.63 24.90
C THR A 589 -5.05 -15.61 25.22
N VAL A 590 -5.00 -16.16 26.43
CA VAL A 590 -6.12 -16.84 27.08
C VAL A 590 -6.40 -16.12 28.38
N ASP A 591 -7.56 -15.51 28.47
CA ASP A 591 -7.98 -14.66 29.58
C ASP A 591 -8.98 -15.43 30.44
N ILE A 592 -8.67 -15.59 31.72
CA ILE A 592 -9.43 -16.42 32.66
C ILE A 592 -9.85 -15.60 33.85
N SER A 593 -11.16 -15.57 34.10
CA SER A 593 -11.78 -14.82 35.19
C SER A 593 -12.82 -15.69 35.91
N THR A 594 -12.97 -15.49 37.21
CA THR A 594 -13.94 -16.24 38.03
C THR A 594 -14.86 -15.28 38.77
N TYR A 595 -16.16 -15.53 38.68
CA TYR A 595 -17.19 -14.68 39.25
C TYR A 595 -18.14 -15.47 40.14
N THR A 596 -18.49 -14.95 41.31
CA THR A 596 -19.59 -15.46 42.13
C THR A 596 -20.86 -14.71 41.78
N CYS A 597 -21.93 -15.44 41.49
CA CYS A 597 -23.25 -14.84 41.30
C CYS A 597 -23.87 -14.49 42.65
N VAL A 598 -24.41 -13.28 42.73
CA VAL A 598 -25.14 -12.76 43.88
C VAL A 598 -26.46 -12.17 43.37
N SER A 599 -27.57 -12.79 43.74
CA SER A 599 -28.89 -12.26 43.47
C SER A 599 -29.14 -10.99 44.29
N ALA A 600 -29.44 -9.89 43.60
CA ALA A 600 -29.90 -8.65 44.20
C ALA A 600 -31.35 -8.79 44.71
N LYS A 601 -31.76 -7.88 45.58
CA LYS A 601 -33.08 -7.89 46.23
C LYS A 601 -34.26 -7.73 45.26
N ASP A 602 -34.00 -7.21 44.06
CA ASP A 602 -34.97 -7.00 42.98
C ASP A 602 -35.05 -8.18 41.99
N GLY A 603 -34.26 -9.24 42.21
CA GLY A 603 -34.19 -10.41 41.34
C GLY A 603 -33.16 -10.31 40.21
N THR A 604 -32.43 -9.20 40.07
CA THR A 604 -31.31 -9.10 39.13
C THR A 604 -30.10 -9.89 39.62
N GLN A 605 -29.40 -10.59 38.72
CA GLN A 605 -28.15 -11.27 39.05
C GLN A 605 -26.99 -10.29 38.92
N THR A 606 -26.22 -10.13 39.99
CA THR A 606 -24.97 -9.36 40.00
C THR A 606 -23.79 -10.28 40.21
N PHE A 607 -22.63 -9.90 39.72
CA PHE A 607 -21.43 -10.74 39.74
C PHE A 607 -20.31 -10.06 40.52
N LYS A 608 -19.65 -10.85 41.37
CA LYS A 608 -18.48 -10.42 42.14
C LYS A 608 -17.28 -11.22 41.71
N GLU A 609 -16.20 -10.53 41.36
CA GLU A 609 -14.96 -11.18 41.03
C GLU A 609 -14.38 -11.91 42.25
N VAL A 610 -13.93 -13.14 42.04
CA VAL A 610 -13.49 -14.04 43.12
C VAL A 610 -11.99 -13.87 43.40
N ALA A 611 -11.22 -13.72 42.34
CA ALA A 611 -9.78 -13.59 42.40
C ALA A 611 -9.31 -12.67 41.27
N ALA A 612 -8.09 -12.15 41.41
CA ALA A 612 -7.45 -11.36 40.36
C ALA A 612 -7.49 -12.12 39.02
N PRO A 613 -8.05 -11.53 37.96
CA PRO A 613 -8.21 -12.20 36.68
C PRO A 613 -6.84 -12.36 36.01
N GLN A 614 -6.65 -13.50 35.35
CA GLN A 614 -5.36 -13.90 34.78
C GLN A 614 -5.37 -13.83 33.25
N CYS A 615 -4.18 -13.67 32.68
CA CYS A 615 -3.96 -13.58 31.23
C CYS A 615 -2.70 -14.37 30.87
N ASN A 616 -2.87 -15.46 30.12
CA ASN A 616 -1.77 -16.33 29.69
C ASN A 616 -1.48 -16.17 28.20
N PHE A 617 -0.20 -16.14 27.82
CA PHE A 617 0.24 -16.09 26.42
C PHE A 617 0.34 -17.49 25.81
N GLU A 618 -0.80 -18.17 25.73
CA GLU A 618 -0.88 -19.58 25.32
C GLU A 618 -2.02 -19.82 24.32
N GLY A 619 -2.48 -18.77 23.64
CA GLY A 619 -3.54 -18.83 22.64
C GLY A 619 -3.17 -19.62 21.37
N SER A 620 -4.10 -19.69 20.42
CA SER A 620 -3.97 -20.56 19.23
C SER A 620 -2.74 -20.27 18.35
N MET A 621 -2.19 -19.05 18.36
CA MET A 621 -0.95 -18.68 17.64
C MET A 621 0.26 -19.46 18.15
N PHE A 622 0.31 -19.82 19.44
CA PHE A 622 1.42 -20.57 20.00
C PHE A 622 1.45 -22.01 19.49
N VAL A 623 0.28 -22.59 19.18
CA VAL A 623 0.16 -23.87 18.49
C VAL A 623 0.80 -23.77 17.09
N SER A 624 0.46 -22.72 16.34
CA SER A 624 1.03 -22.43 15.02
C SER A 624 2.54 -22.30 15.05
N ARG A 625 3.07 -21.58 16.06
CA ARG A 625 4.52 -21.40 16.24
C ARG A 625 5.25 -22.70 16.53
N ARG A 626 4.69 -23.55 17.40
CA ARG A 626 5.26 -24.87 17.69
C ARG A 626 5.25 -25.76 16.44
N ALA A 627 4.16 -25.74 15.68
CA ALA A 627 4.08 -26.45 14.41
C ALA A 627 5.12 -25.94 13.39
N ARG A 628 5.27 -24.62 13.25
CA ARG A 628 6.30 -24.01 12.39
C ARG A 628 7.71 -24.43 12.79
N ALA A 629 8.06 -24.31 14.07
CA ALA A 629 9.38 -24.70 14.58
C ALA A 629 9.65 -26.20 14.34
N PHE A 630 8.63 -27.04 14.52
CA PHE A 630 8.71 -28.47 14.24
C PHE A 630 8.94 -28.74 12.73
N LEU A 631 8.19 -28.08 11.85
CA LEU A 631 8.32 -28.21 10.40
C LEU A 631 9.68 -27.73 9.90
N ASP A 632 10.19 -26.62 10.42
CA ASP A 632 11.52 -26.08 10.11
C ASP A 632 12.62 -27.10 10.39
N VAL A 633 12.53 -27.78 11.55
CA VAL A 633 13.50 -28.82 11.92
C VAL A 633 13.31 -30.08 11.05
N LYS A 634 12.07 -30.50 10.81
CA LYS A 634 11.74 -31.72 10.06
C LYS A 634 12.11 -31.63 8.58
N LEU A 635 11.95 -30.46 7.97
CA LEU A 635 12.22 -30.21 6.55
C LEU A 635 13.62 -29.65 6.30
N ARG A 636 14.40 -29.39 7.36
CA ARG A 636 15.75 -28.85 7.25
C ARG A 636 16.63 -29.74 6.39
N ARG A 637 17.41 -29.13 5.49
CA ARG A 637 18.33 -29.84 4.57
C ARG A 637 17.62 -30.83 3.62
N THR A 638 16.32 -30.65 3.40
CA THR A 638 15.56 -31.39 2.38
C THR A 638 15.24 -30.47 1.19
N LYS A 639 14.72 -31.03 0.09
CA LYS A 639 14.26 -30.24 -1.06
C LYS A 639 13.10 -29.29 -0.71
N PHE A 640 12.34 -29.58 0.35
CA PHE A 640 11.19 -28.79 0.82
C PHE A 640 11.58 -27.75 1.88
N ALA A 641 12.87 -27.56 2.16
CA ALA A 641 13.31 -26.60 3.19
C ALA A 641 12.83 -25.16 2.93
N LYS A 642 12.73 -24.76 1.65
CA LYS A 642 12.23 -23.44 1.25
C LYS A 642 10.70 -23.31 1.37
N GLU A 643 9.99 -24.42 1.44
CA GLU A 643 8.52 -24.47 1.52
C GLU A 643 8.02 -24.64 2.95
N ALA A 644 8.92 -24.73 3.95
CA ALA A 644 8.55 -24.94 5.34
C ALA A 644 7.57 -23.88 5.86
N GLU A 645 7.74 -22.62 5.44
CA GLU A 645 6.87 -21.51 5.81
C GLU A 645 5.46 -21.68 5.21
N HIS A 646 5.36 -21.97 3.91
CA HIS A 646 4.10 -22.25 3.22
C HIS A 646 3.38 -23.48 3.81
N ILE A 647 4.12 -24.54 4.14
CA ILE A 647 3.56 -25.75 4.79
C ILE A 647 3.00 -25.40 6.17
N ALA A 648 3.70 -24.55 6.94
CA ALA A 648 3.22 -24.09 8.23
C ALA A 648 1.95 -23.23 8.11
N GLU A 649 1.86 -22.37 7.09
CA GLU A 649 0.64 -21.60 6.79
C GLU A 649 -0.52 -22.51 6.39
N CYS A 650 -0.26 -23.55 5.57
CA CYS A 650 -1.26 -24.55 5.20
C CYS A 650 -1.77 -25.32 6.43
N PHE A 651 -0.87 -25.69 7.35
CA PHE A 651 -1.25 -26.27 8.64
C PHE A 651 -2.19 -25.34 9.41
N ASP A 652 -1.86 -24.05 9.48
CA ASP A 652 -2.64 -23.07 10.23
C ASP A 652 -4.06 -22.87 9.70
N ARG A 653 -4.17 -22.78 8.37
CA ARG A 653 -5.42 -22.54 7.64
C ARG A 653 -6.34 -23.77 7.59
N THR A 654 -5.80 -24.97 7.73
CA THR A 654 -6.58 -26.21 7.52
C THR A 654 -6.43 -27.22 8.64
N THR A 655 -5.26 -27.84 8.79
CA THR A 655 -5.02 -28.98 9.68
C THR A 655 -5.27 -28.63 11.14
N LYS A 656 -4.79 -27.47 11.61
CA LYS A 656 -4.99 -26.97 12.99
C LYS A 656 -6.47 -26.86 13.34
N LEU A 657 -7.28 -26.32 12.42
CA LEU A 657 -8.71 -26.09 12.64
C LEU A 657 -9.52 -27.39 12.65
N ARG A 658 -9.05 -28.43 11.94
CA ARG A 658 -9.74 -29.72 11.80
C ARG A 658 -9.29 -30.79 12.78
N PHE A 659 -8.23 -30.54 13.55
CA PHE A 659 -7.66 -31.52 14.47
C PHE A 659 -8.62 -31.83 15.64
N LYS A 660 -8.90 -33.12 15.85
CA LYS A 660 -9.87 -33.60 16.84
C LYS A 660 -9.29 -34.60 17.84
N ALA A 661 -8.45 -35.53 17.38
CA ALA A 661 -7.97 -36.63 18.18
C ALA A 661 -6.56 -37.06 17.76
N ALA A 662 -5.80 -37.66 18.69
CA ALA A 662 -4.40 -38.02 18.50
C ALA A 662 -4.17 -39.42 17.90
N ASP A 663 -5.22 -40.23 17.84
CA ASP A 663 -5.26 -41.57 17.23
C ASP A 663 -5.35 -41.52 15.70
N GLU A 664 -5.89 -40.43 15.13
CA GLU A 664 -5.96 -40.22 13.70
C GLU A 664 -4.74 -39.45 13.15
N PRO A 665 -4.17 -39.87 12.00
CA PRO A 665 -3.12 -39.09 11.34
C PRO A 665 -3.69 -37.81 10.72
N ALA A 666 -2.91 -36.74 10.80
CA ALA A 666 -3.24 -35.45 10.22
C ALA A 666 -2.50 -35.25 8.89
N TYR A 667 -3.16 -34.58 7.95
CA TYR A 667 -2.59 -34.29 6.63
C TYR A 667 -2.54 -32.78 6.42
N ILE A 668 -1.38 -32.28 5.98
CA ILE A 668 -1.17 -30.90 5.56
C ILE A 668 -1.02 -30.92 4.04
N HIS A 669 -1.96 -30.28 3.35
CA HIS A 669 -1.96 -30.17 1.89
C HIS A 669 -1.24 -28.89 1.50
N PHE A 670 -0.13 -28.99 0.77
CA PHE A 670 0.70 -27.84 0.42
C PHE A 670 1.12 -27.78 -1.05
N GLY A 671 1.23 -28.94 -1.73
CA GLY A 671 1.80 -29.05 -3.07
C GLY A 671 0.97 -29.89 -4.04
N GLY A 672 1.56 -30.21 -5.20
CA GLY A 672 0.92 -30.93 -6.29
C GLY A 672 1.21 -32.44 -6.31
N MET A 673 0.68 -33.14 -7.31
CA MET A 673 0.85 -34.61 -7.43
C MET A 673 2.32 -35.06 -7.58
N ARG A 674 3.20 -34.17 -8.05
CA ARG A 674 4.63 -34.45 -8.28
C ARG A 674 5.46 -34.39 -6.98
N ASP A 675 4.93 -33.80 -5.93
CA ASP A 675 5.63 -33.62 -4.66
C ASP A 675 5.54 -34.89 -3.82
N LYS A 676 6.63 -35.66 -3.84
CA LYS A 676 6.75 -36.92 -3.12
C LYS A 676 8.13 -37.03 -2.45
N ASP A 677 8.11 -37.42 -1.18
CA ASP A 677 9.28 -37.86 -0.43
C ASP A 677 8.82 -38.83 0.68
N PRO A 678 8.94 -40.16 0.47
CA PRO A 678 8.52 -41.15 1.44
C PRO A 678 9.24 -41.06 2.78
N LYS A 679 10.49 -40.58 2.83
CA LYS A 679 11.26 -40.46 4.09
C LYS A 679 10.69 -39.39 5.01
N LEU A 680 10.10 -38.35 4.41
CA LEU A 680 9.46 -37.24 5.12
C LEU A 680 7.96 -37.46 5.32
N ASN A 681 7.42 -38.63 4.92
CA ASN A 681 5.98 -38.90 4.85
C ASN A 681 5.21 -37.91 3.96
N ILE A 682 5.83 -37.48 2.86
CA ILE A 682 5.22 -36.60 1.87
C ILE A 682 4.79 -37.43 0.66
N ASN A 683 3.50 -37.36 0.32
CA ASN A 683 2.96 -38.04 -0.85
C ASN A 683 1.88 -37.19 -1.54
N MET A 684 2.02 -36.97 -2.85
CA MET A 684 1.09 -36.16 -3.67
C MET A 684 0.83 -34.78 -3.06
N GLY A 685 1.88 -34.09 -2.62
CA GLY A 685 1.78 -32.75 -2.05
C GLY A 685 1.11 -32.68 -0.67
N LYS A 686 1.01 -33.82 0.02
CA LYS A 686 0.46 -33.93 1.37
C LYS A 686 1.53 -34.43 2.33
N LEU A 687 1.82 -33.63 3.35
CA LEU A 687 2.66 -34.04 4.48
C LEU A 687 1.78 -34.74 5.52
N LYS A 688 2.08 -36.01 5.80
CA LYS A 688 1.41 -36.78 6.86
C LYS A 688 2.15 -36.60 8.19
N LEU A 689 1.42 -36.14 9.20
CA LEU A 689 1.85 -36.11 10.59
C LEU A 689 1.04 -37.13 11.39
N THR A 690 1.66 -37.71 12.41
CA THR A 690 0.94 -38.51 13.41
C THR A 690 0.06 -37.60 14.26
N GLY A 691 -1.07 -38.12 14.75
CA GLY A 691 -1.93 -37.35 15.65
C GLY A 691 -1.22 -36.97 16.96
N ALA A 692 -0.28 -37.80 17.43
CA ALA A 692 0.58 -37.49 18.58
C ALA A 692 1.52 -36.29 18.33
N GLU A 693 2.14 -36.20 17.15
CA GLU A 693 2.94 -35.03 16.77
C GLU A 693 2.07 -33.76 16.80
N VAL A 694 0.88 -33.79 16.21
CA VAL A 694 -0.02 -32.62 16.20
C VAL A 694 -0.51 -32.28 17.60
N ALA A 695 -0.90 -33.27 18.40
CA ALA A 695 -1.31 -33.08 19.80
C ALA A 695 -0.24 -32.38 20.63
N SER A 696 1.04 -32.71 20.42
CA SER A 696 2.16 -32.08 21.12
C SER A 696 2.23 -30.56 20.94
N PHE A 697 1.68 -30.02 19.84
CA PHE A 697 1.63 -28.57 19.60
C PHE A 697 0.59 -27.87 20.48
N PHE A 698 -0.50 -28.57 20.82
CA PHE A 698 -1.59 -28.04 21.65
C PHE A 698 -1.34 -28.26 23.15
N GLU A 699 -0.67 -29.34 23.52
CA GLU A 699 -0.54 -29.79 24.92
C GLU A 699 -0.01 -28.71 25.89
N PRO A 700 1.01 -27.90 25.55
CA PRO A 700 1.47 -26.86 26.48
C PRO A 700 0.42 -25.77 26.70
N SER A 701 -0.37 -25.43 25.68
CA SER A 701 -1.48 -24.49 25.81
C SER A 701 -2.59 -25.04 26.70
N VAL A 702 -2.98 -26.30 26.48
CA VAL A 702 -3.99 -27.01 27.30
C VAL A 702 -3.56 -27.07 28.78
N THR A 703 -2.32 -27.51 29.02
CA THR A 703 -1.77 -27.64 30.39
C THR A 703 -1.73 -26.30 31.11
N SER A 704 -1.35 -25.23 30.41
CA SER A 704 -1.33 -23.88 30.96
C SER A 704 -2.72 -23.38 31.36
N ILE A 705 -3.74 -23.64 30.52
CA ILE A 705 -5.13 -23.27 30.82
C ILE A 705 -5.62 -24.02 32.06
N ILE A 706 -5.41 -25.34 32.11
CA ILE A 706 -5.82 -26.18 33.24
C ILE A 706 -5.21 -25.68 34.55
N LYS A 707 -3.90 -25.38 34.54
CA LYS A 707 -3.20 -24.85 35.71
C LYS A 707 -3.88 -23.58 36.25
N VAL A 708 -4.20 -22.62 35.39
CA VAL A 708 -4.83 -21.36 35.81
C VAL A 708 -6.27 -21.55 36.27
N VAL A 709 -7.03 -22.42 35.59
CA VAL A 709 -8.37 -22.81 36.03
C VAL A 709 -8.34 -23.37 37.45
N ASP A 710 -7.39 -24.26 37.74
CA ASP A 710 -7.23 -24.84 39.06
C ASP A 710 -6.83 -23.78 40.10
N GLU A 711 -5.88 -22.90 39.79
CA GLU A 711 -5.50 -21.77 40.67
C GLU A 711 -6.69 -20.85 41.00
N GLN A 712 -7.49 -20.49 40.00
CA GLN A 712 -8.69 -19.68 40.15
C GLN A 712 -9.75 -20.37 41.01
N ARG A 713 -9.95 -21.67 40.78
CA ARG A 713 -10.87 -22.49 41.57
C ARG A 713 -10.41 -22.61 43.03
N PHE A 714 -9.11 -22.81 43.29
CA PHE A 714 -8.58 -22.89 44.66
C PHE A 714 -8.60 -21.54 45.39
N ALA A 715 -8.55 -20.43 44.65
CA ALA A 715 -8.74 -19.09 45.22
C ALA A 715 -10.20 -18.79 45.55
N SER A 716 -11.16 -19.55 45.02
CA SER A 716 -12.59 -19.36 45.26
C SER A 716 -13.03 -19.82 46.63
N THR A 717 -13.76 -18.95 47.32
CA THR A 717 -14.49 -19.28 48.56
C THR A 717 -15.82 -19.98 48.28
N SER A 718 -16.36 -19.80 47.08
CA SER A 718 -17.63 -20.37 46.62
C SER A 718 -17.38 -21.62 45.78
N THR A 719 -18.33 -22.57 45.80
CA THR A 719 -18.26 -23.75 44.95
C THR A 719 -18.35 -23.34 43.48
N VAL A 720 -17.36 -23.71 42.68
CA VAL A 720 -17.38 -23.52 41.23
C VAL A 720 -18.30 -24.56 40.61
N SER A 721 -19.41 -24.13 40.02
CA SER A 721 -20.42 -25.04 39.45
C SER A 721 -20.40 -25.10 37.93
N ALA A 722 -19.94 -24.03 37.27
CA ALA A 722 -19.91 -23.95 35.82
C ALA A 722 -18.61 -23.32 35.28
N ALA A 723 -18.24 -23.72 34.07
CA ALA A 723 -17.17 -23.10 33.30
C ALA A 723 -17.58 -22.95 31.83
N PHE A 724 -17.33 -21.76 31.28
CA PHE A 724 -17.69 -21.40 29.90
C PHE A 724 -16.43 -21.13 29.07
N LEU A 725 -16.30 -21.83 27.94
CA LEU A 725 -15.22 -21.63 26.98
C LEU A 725 -15.70 -20.75 25.81
N VAL A 726 -15.08 -19.59 25.65
CA VAL A 726 -15.36 -18.60 24.59
C VAL A 726 -14.08 -18.18 23.87
N GLY A 727 -14.21 -17.34 22.83
CA GLY A 727 -13.09 -16.89 22.01
C GLY A 727 -12.83 -17.76 20.78
N GLY A 728 -11.89 -17.34 19.92
CA GLY A 728 -11.65 -18.01 18.64
C GLY A 728 -10.97 -19.38 18.75
N PHE A 729 -10.16 -19.59 19.80
CA PHE A 729 -9.53 -20.88 20.06
C PHE A 729 -10.51 -21.90 20.68
N ALA A 730 -11.64 -21.44 21.24
CA ALA A 730 -12.71 -22.31 21.72
C ALA A 730 -13.32 -23.21 20.62
N ALA A 731 -13.19 -22.82 19.35
CA ALA A 731 -13.63 -23.63 18.21
C ALA A 731 -12.80 -24.91 18.03
N SER A 732 -11.62 -25.02 18.66
CA SER A 732 -10.80 -26.23 18.61
C SER A 732 -11.48 -27.41 19.32
N SER A 733 -11.76 -28.46 18.55
CA SER A 733 -12.34 -29.70 19.09
C SER A 733 -11.39 -30.39 20.07
N TRP A 734 -10.08 -30.38 19.78
CA TRP A 734 -9.06 -30.93 20.68
C TRP A 734 -9.04 -30.21 22.03
N LEU A 735 -8.95 -28.87 22.03
CA LEU A 735 -8.97 -28.07 23.26
C LEU A 735 -10.22 -28.34 24.10
N PHE A 736 -11.39 -28.31 23.47
CA PHE A 736 -12.66 -28.57 24.15
C PHE A 736 -12.68 -29.96 24.78
N SER A 737 -12.26 -31.00 24.05
CA SER A 737 -12.26 -32.38 24.57
C SER A 737 -11.36 -32.57 25.79
N LYS A 738 -10.17 -31.93 25.79
CA LYS A 738 -9.22 -32.01 26.91
C LYS A 738 -9.73 -31.30 28.15
N LEU A 739 -10.26 -30.08 27.98
CA LEU A 739 -10.87 -29.34 29.09
C LEU A 739 -12.13 -30.04 29.62
N GLN A 740 -12.93 -30.64 28.74
CA GLN A 740 -14.11 -31.41 29.14
C GLN A 740 -13.76 -32.61 30.02
N VAL A 741 -12.66 -33.33 29.71
CA VAL A 741 -12.17 -34.42 30.57
C VAL A 741 -11.76 -33.90 31.94
N HIS A 742 -11.03 -32.77 31.99
CA HIS A 742 -10.61 -32.13 33.25
C HIS A 742 -11.82 -31.72 34.11
N PHE A 743 -12.76 -30.95 33.54
CA PHE A 743 -13.92 -30.48 34.29
C PHE A 743 -14.90 -31.58 34.69
N LYS A 744 -15.04 -32.64 33.87
CA LYS A 744 -15.85 -33.81 34.24
C LYS A 744 -15.28 -34.55 35.46
N ALA A 745 -13.96 -34.59 35.61
CA ALA A 745 -13.33 -35.15 36.80
C ALA A 745 -13.54 -34.30 38.07
N LEU A 746 -13.88 -33.01 37.90
CA LEU A 746 -14.15 -32.05 38.97
C LEU A 746 -15.64 -31.85 39.27
N ASP A 747 -16.54 -32.55 38.57
CA ASP A 747 -18.00 -32.37 38.63
C ASP A 747 -18.46 -30.93 38.36
N VAL A 748 -17.75 -30.22 37.46
CA VAL A 748 -18.08 -28.85 37.03
C VAL A 748 -18.77 -28.89 35.67
N ALA A 749 -19.90 -28.20 35.53
CA ALA A 749 -20.61 -28.09 34.27
C ALA A 749 -19.77 -27.29 33.26
N PHE A 750 -19.21 -27.97 32.26
CA PHE A 750 -18.41 -27.33 31.23
C PHE A 750 -19.18 -27.23 29.92
N SER A 751 -19.30 -26.01 29.41
CA SER A 751 -19.97 -25.78 28.13
C SER A 751 -19.25 -24.75 27.28
N ARG A 752 -19.51 -24.82 25.98
CA ARG A 752 -19.18 -23.79 25.01
C ARG A 752 -20.52 -23.21 24.54
N PRO A 753 -20.79 -21.91 24.72
CA PRO A 753 -22.04 -21.30 24.25
C PRO A 753 -22.21 -21.55 22.74
N ASP A 754 -23.33 -22.18 22.34
CA ASP A 754 -23.61 -22.46 20.91
C ASP A 754 -24.30 -21.26 20.26
N CYS A 755 -23.50 -20.33 19.73
CA CYS A 755 -24.01 -19.22 18.92
C CYS A 755 -23.81 -19.52 17.43
N HIS A 756 -24.58 -20.47 16.88
CA HIS A 756 -24.72 -20.77 15.45
C HIS A 756 -23.57 -20.26 14.55
N LEU A 757 -22.42 -20.93 14.63
CA LEU A 757 -21.34 -21.01 13.62
C LEU A 757 -20.73 -19.72 13.01
N ARG A 758 -21.09 -18.50 13.42
CA ARG A 758 -20.46 -17.24 12.92
C ARG A 758 -20.15 -16.17 13.97
N HIS A 759 -20.49 -16.38 15.25
CA HIS A 759 -20.46 -15.30 16.26
C HIS A 759 -19.57 -15.53 17.49
N SER A 760 -18.97 -16.72 17.71
CA SER A 760 -18.10 -16.94 18.89
C SER A 760 -16.83 -16.06 18.84
N ASN A 761 -16.31 -15.78 17.65
CA ASN A 761 -15.21 -14.83 17.43
C ASN A 761 -15.60 -13.36 17.72
N LYS A 762 -16.88 -13.09 17.97
CA LYS A 762 -17.43 -11.76 18.28
C LYS A 762 -17.92 -11.66 19.72
N ALA A 763 -17.78 -12.71 20.54
CA ALA A 763 -18.28 -12.77 21.92
C ALA A 763 -17.83 -11.57 22.75
N VAL A 764 -16.53 -11.22 22.68
CA VAL A 764 -15.99 -10.04 23.37
C VAL A 764 -16.59 -8.73 22.87
N ALA A 765 -16.78 -8.56 21.56
CA ALA A 765 -17.32 -7.32 21.01
C ALA A 765 -18.79 -7.11 21.39
N ASP A 766 -19.56 -8.19 21.37
CA ASP A 766 -20.97 -8.21 21.77
C ASP A 766 -21.12 -8.00 23.28
N GLY A 767 -20.36 -8.76 24.07
CA GLY A 767 -20.33 -8.62 25.52
C GLY A 767 -19.81 -7.27 26.01
N ALA A 768 -18.95 -6.58 25.23
CA ALA A 768 -18.53 -5.21 25.53
C ALA A 768 -19.69 -4.20 25.45
N LEU A 769 -20.63 -4.41 24.52
CA LEU A 769 -21.85 -3.59 24.43
C LEU A 769 -22.77 -3.88 25.62
N SER A 770 -23.01 -5.15 25.94
CA SER A 770 -23.80 -5.55 27.10
C SER A 770 -23.19 -5.06 28.43
N PHE A 771 -21.86 -5.02 28.53
CA PHE A 771 -21.17 -4.43 29.69
C PHE A 771 -21.58 -2.98 29.92
N ARG A 772 -21.57 -2.17 28.85
CA ARG A 772 -21.87 -0.74 28.93
C ARG A 772 -23.34 -0.47 29.30
N LEU A 773 -24.25 -1.36 28.88
CA LEU A 773 -25.70 -1.25 29.09
C LEU A 773 -26.14 -1.80 30.45
N ASP A 774 -25.68 -2.99 30.84
CA ASP A 774 -26.25 -3.75 31.97
C ASP A 774 -25.45 -3.61 33.28
N ARG A 775 -24.14 -3.35 33.21
CA ARG A 775 -23.24 -3.22 34.38
C ARG A 775 -23.41 -4.29 35.47
N ALA A 776 -23.56 -5.55 35.05
CA ALA A 776 -23.83 -6.71 35.92
C ALA A 776 -22.72 -7.03 36.94
N VAL A 777 -21.47 -6.60 36.72
CA VAL A 777 -20.36 -6.80 37.67
C VAL A 777 -20.33 -5.66 38.69
N SER A 778 -20.57 -5.99 39.97
CA SER A 778 -20.70 -5.01 41.05
C SER A 778 -19.44 -4.81 41.89
N GLU A 779 -18.62 -5.87 42.02
CA GLU A 779 -17.38 -5.85 42.80
C GLU A 779 -16.23 -6.54 42.07
N ARG A 780 -15.04 -5.96 42.19
CA ARG A 780 -13.78 -6.39 41.57
C ARG A 780 -12.68 -6.61 42.59
N ILE A 781 -11.66 -7.39 42.25
CA ILE A 781 -10.54 -7.66 43.17
C ILE A 781 -9.28 -6.91 42.74
N SER A 782 -8.70 -6.17 43.69
CA SER A 782 -7.42 -5.48 43.50
C SER A 782 -6.29 -6.46 43.18
N LYS A 783 -5.63 -6.31 42.03
CA LYS A 783 -4.54 -7.20 41.59
C LYS A 783 -3.22 -6.96 42.35
N TYR A 784 -2.99 -5.73 42.77
CA TYR A 784 -1.71 -5.26 43.31
C TYR A 784 -1.90 -4.35 44.51
N ASN A 785 -0.80 -4.03 45.19
CA ASN A 785 -0.81 -2.94 46.16
C ASN A 785 -0.62 -1.63 45.39
N TYR A 786 -1.50 -0.66 45.63
CA TYR A 786 -1.40 0.69 45.07
C TYR A 786 -1.14 1.67 46.19
N GLY A 787 -0.26 2.64 45.95
CA GLY A 787 0.22 3.52 47.01
C GLY A 787 1.16 4.59 46.50
N ILE A 788 1.85 5.25 47.42
CA ILE A 788 2.81 6.29 47.09
C ILE A 788 4.16 6.09 47.77
N ARG A 789 5.18 6.73 47.24
CA ARG A 789 6.45 6.94 47.93
C ARG A 789 6.24 7.97 49.03
N SER A 790 6.65 7.62 50.24
CA SER A 790 6.56 8.47 51.41
C SER A 790 7.86 8.39 52.23
N PHE A 791 7.97 9.23 53.24
CA PHE A 791 9.04 9.22 54.22
C PHE A 791 8.44 9.04 55.62
N THR A 792 9.26 8.64 56.57
CA THR A 792 8.83 8.41 57.96
C THR A 792 9.89 8.93 58.93
N ALA A 793 9.50 9.30 60.15
CA ALA A 793 10.47 9.74 61.15
C ALA A 793 11.46 8.60 61.47
N TYR A 794 12.75 8.93 61.55
CA TYR A 794 13.77 7.99 61.98
C TYR A 794 13.58 7.65 63.45
N ASP A 795 13.69 6.38 63.78
CA ASP A 795 13.57 5.87 65.14
C ASP A 795 14.67 4.83 65.35
N ALA A 796 15.60 5.13 66.26
CA ALA A 796 16.74 4.27 66.54
C ALA A 796 16.36 2.94 67.21
N SER A 797 15.13 2.84 67.76
CA SER A 797 14.62 1.59 68.34
C SER A 797 14.19 0.56 67.30
N ILE A 798 13.99 0.98 66.04
CA ILE A 798 13.51 0.11 64.96
C ILE A 798 14.71 -0.41 64.14
N PRO A 799 14.99 -1.73 64.14
CA PRO A 799 16.15 -2.29 63.42
C PRO A 799 16.16 -1.97 61.92
N GLU A 800 14.99 -1.97 61.28
CA GLU A 800 14.84 -1.62 59.86
C GLU A 800 15.19 -0.14 59.56
N HIS A 801 15.03 0.75 60.55
CA HIS A 801 15.44 2.15 60.44
C HIS A 801 16.95 2.27 60.57
N VAL A 802 17.54 1.59 61.57
CA VAL A 802 18.99 1.57 61.81
C VAL A 802 19.75 1.06 60.58
N LYS A 803 19.22 0.02 59.91
CA LYS A 803 19.80 -0.53 58.66
C LYS A 803 19.90 0.49 57.51
N ARG A 804 19.07 1.54 57.55
CA ARG A 804 18.97 2.59 56.50
C ARG A 804 19.37 3.96 57.03
N LYS A 805 20.13 4.01 58.12
CA LYS A 805 20.56 5.27 58.76
C LYS A 805 21.32 6.19 57.79
N ASP A 806 22.04 5.60 56.84
CA ASP A 806 22.73 6.28 55.73
C ASP A 806 21.79 7.04 54.78
N LYS A 807 20.50 6.68 54.73
CA LYS A 807 19.46 7.31 53.90
C LYS A 807 18.60 8.32 54.67
N THR A 808 19.06 8.76 55.85
CA THR A 808 18.34 9.75 56.65
C THR A 808 18.56 11.18 56.11
N PHE A 809 17.54 12.01 56.23
CA PHE A 809 17.60 13.43 55.88
C PHE A 809 16.80 14.25 56.89
N MET A 810 17.10 15.55 57.00
CA MET A 810 16.32 16.47 57.82
C MET A 810 15.11 16.95 57.04
N SER A 811 13.91 16.67 57.53
CA SER A 811 12.67 17.21 56.93
C SER A 811 12.56 18.72 57.10
N GLY A 812 11.67 19.38 56.35
CA GLY A 812 11.39 20.82 56.50
C GLY A 812 10.99 21.23 57.93
N ALA A 813 10.40 20.30 58.69
CA ALA A 813 10.04 20.46 60.10
C ALA A 813 11.21 20.25 61.10
N GLY A 814 12.40 19.91 60.62
CA GLY A 814 13.56 19.65 61.48
C GLY A 814 13.56 18.27 62.14
N VAL A 815 12.75 17.35 61.66
CA VAL A 815 12.71 15.97 62.15
C VAL A 815 13.58 15.10 61.25
N LEU A 816 14.51 14.37 61.86
CA LEU A 816 15.31 13.35 61.17
C LEU A 816 14.38 12.27 60.61
N SER A 817 14.37 12.12 59.29
CA SER A 817 13.42 11.29 58.56
C SER A 817 14.12 10.33 57.60
N LEU A 818 13.51 9.19 57.35
CA LEU A 818 13.92 8.17 56.38
C LEU A 818 13.07 8.24 55.13
N THR A 819 13.73 8.35 53.97
CA THR A 819 13.09 8.24 52.66
C THR A 819 12.97 6.78 52.21
N GLY A 820 12.17 6.52 51.17
CA GLY A 820 12.07 5.19 50.57
C GLY A 820 11.00 4.27 51.16
N ARG A 821 10.11 4.81 52.01
CA ARG A 821 8.95 4.07 52.53
C ARG A 821 7.84 4.03 51.48
N TYR A 822 7.16 2.90 51.38
CA TYR A 822 5.98 2.75 50.55
C TYR A 822 4.72 2.76 51.41
N SER A 823 3.77 3.63 51.07
CA SER A 823 2.49 3.76 51.77
C SER A 823 1.37 3.19 50.91
N VAL A 824 0.83 2.02 51.30
CA VAL A 824 -0.26 1.33 50.61
C VAL A 824 -1.60 2.05 50.86
N ILE A 825 -2.27 2.50 49.81
CA ILE A 825 -3.61 3.09 49.86
C ILE A 825 -4.67 2.01 49.61
N LEU A 826 -4.46 1.19 48.58
CA LEU A 826 -5.32 0.06 48.24
C LEU A 826 -4.49 -1.23 48.29
N PRO A 827 -4.79 -2.17 49.21
CA PRO A 827 -4.07 -3.43 49.30
C PRO A 827 -4.45 -4.40 48.17
N LYS A 828 -3.54 -5.35 47.89
CA LYS A 828 -3.79 -6.47 46.98
C LYS A 828 -4.87 -7.40 47.57
N GLY A 829 -5.82 -7.85 46.73
CA GLY A 829 -6.89 -8.77 47.11
C GLY A 829 -8.12 -8.10 47.73
N GLU A 830 -8.12 -6.78 47.85
CA GLU A 830 -9.25 -6.02 48.38
C GLU A 830 -10.43 -5.99 47.39
N SER A 831 -11.65 -6.15 47.91
CA SER A 831 -12.88 -5.96 47.12
C SER A 831 -13.18 -4.48 46.89
N ILE A 832 -13.39 -4.14 45.63
CA ILE A 832 -13.62 -2.80 45.10
C ILE A 832 -15.02 -2.77 44.51
N ALA A 833 -15.93 -2.02 45.13
CA ALA A 833 -17.21 -1.65 44.54
C ALA A 833 -17.06 -0.39 43.67
N GLU A 834 -17.92 -0.21 42.67
CA GLU A 834 -17.86 0.90 41.71
C GLU A 834 -17.79 2.29 42.40
N THR A 835 -18.51 2.47 43.50
CA THR A 835 -18.62 3.75 44.21
C THR A 835 -17.63 3.90 45.38
N LYS A 836 -16.79 2.88 45.67
CA LYS A 836 -15.92 2.87 46.85
C LYS A 836 -14.67 3.71 46.61
N GLU A 837 -14.53 4.81 47.36
CA GLU A 837 -13.33 5.64 47.36
C GLU A 837 -12.27 5.09 48.33
N PHE A 838 -11.03 4.93 47.88
CA PHE A 838 -9.90 4.59 48.75
C PHE A 838 -9.09 5.84 49.07
N ARG A 839 -9.28 6.36 50.29
CA ARG A 839 -8.67 7.62 50.75
C ARG A 839 -7.57 7.36 51.76
N ARG A 840 -6.43 8.05 51.60
CA ARG A 840 -5.38 8.10 52.63
C ARG A 840 -4.85 9.51 52.84
N PRO A 841 -4.76 10.01 54.09
CA PRO A 841 -4.25 11.34 54.40
C PRO A 841 -2.71 11.37 54.39
N TYR A 842 -2.17 12.50 53.95
CA TYR A 842 -0.75 12.84 53.87
C TYR A 842 -0.56 14.31 54.22
N PHE A 843 0.69 14.68 54.48
CA PHE A 843 1.08 16.06 54.74
C PHE A 843 2.39 16.39 54.04
N ARG A 844 2.56 17.65 53.66
CA ARG A 844 3.79 18.18 53.10
C ARG A 844 4.25 19.38 53.93
N LYS A 845 5.55 19.42 54.26
CA LYS A 845 6.14 20.48 55.08
C LYS A 845 7.33 21.10 54.36
N GLU A 846 7.18 22.36 53.97
CA GLU A 846 8.16 23.09 53.15
C GLU A 846 8.49 24.45 53.78
N GLN A 847 9.67 25.00 53.46
CA GLN A 847 10.09 26.31 53.97
C GLN A 847 9.49 27.47 53.17
N LYS A 848 9.19 27.26 51.89
CA LYS A 848 8.62 28.27 51.00
C LYS A 848 7.18 27.94 50.64
N LEU A 849 6.34 28.97 50.60
CA LEU A 849 4.95 28.87 50.14
C LEU A 849 4.85 28.47 48.66
N SER A 850 5.82 28.89 47.83
CA SER A 850 5.88 28.54 46.41
C SER A 850 5.89 27.03 46.17
N ASP A 851 6.49 26.26 47.08
CA ASP A 851 6.67 24.82 46.95
C ASP A 851 5.38 24.05 47.32
N LEU A 852 4.39 24.77 47.88
CA LEU A 852 3.04 24.28 48.22
C LEU A 852 1.96 24.87 47.30
N ALA A 853 2.34 25.68 46.31
CA ALA A 853 1.41 26.23 45.32
C ALA A 853 0.88 25.16 44.36
N SER A 854 1.64 24.10 44.13
CA SER A 854 1.19 22.93 43.37
C SER A 854 1.73 21.66 44.00
N ILE A 855 0.86 20.67 44.17
CA ILE A 855 1.22 19.37 44.74
C ILE A 855 1.11 18.33 43.65
N SER A 856 2.23 17.69 43.35
CA SER A 856 2.34 16.59 42.40
C SER A 856 2.80 15.32 43.12
N GLN A 857 2.15 14.19 42.84
CA GLN A 857 2.43 12.92 43.48
C GLN A 857 2.32 11.74 42.50
N ASP A 858 3.37 10.91 42.48
CA ASP A 858 3.38 9.66 41.73
C ASP A 858 2.59 8.58 42.46
N ILE A 859 1.66 7.95 41.75
CA ILE A 859 0.94 6.76 42.18
C ILE A 859 1.72 5.53 41.70
N LEU A 860 2.06 4.67 42.64
CA LEU A 860 2.93 3.50 42.46
C LEU A 860 2.16 2.20 42.66
N CYS A 861 2.40 1.25 41.77
CA CYS A 861 1.92 -0.13 41.84
C CYS A 861 3.08 -1.06 42.25
N TYR A 862 2.90 -1.81 43.34
CA TYR A 862 3.84 -2.84 43.77
C TYR A 862 3.40 -4.23 43.29
N ARG A 863 4.29 -4.87 42.51
CA ARG A 863 4.05 -6.16 41.83
C ARG A 863 4.86 -7.33 42.40
N GLY A 864 5.49 -7.16 43.55
CA GLY A 864 6.33 -8.20 44.15
C GLY A 864 5.55 -9.25 44.95
N ILE A 865 6.29 -10.18 45.56
CA ILE A 865 5.74 -11.35 46.26
C ILE A 865 5.42 -11.08 47.73
N ARG A 866 5.91 -9.97 48.32
CA ARG A 866 5.77 -9.70 49.74
C ARG A 866 4.34 -9.24 50.05
N LYS A 867 3.77 -9.77 51.13
CA LYS A 867 2.45 -9.34 51.62
C LYS A 867 2.45 -7.89 52.12
N ASP A 868 3.57 -7.42 52.67
CA ASP A 868 3.71 -6.07 53.22
C ASP A 868 4.98 -5.37 52.69
N PRO A 869 4.87 -4.64 51.57
CA PRO A 869 6.01 -4.04 50.86
C PRO A 869 6.41 -2.66 51.43
N ARG A 870 6.72 -2.57 52.73
CA ARG A 870 6.98 -1.28 53.42
C ARG A 870 8.15 -0.46 52.89
N TRP A 871 9.18 -1.11 52.36
CA TRP A 871 10.45 -0.47 51.98
C TRP A 871 10.78 -0.77 50.52
N MET A 872 10.95 0.29 49.73
CA MET A 872 11.14 0.15 48.29
C MET A 872 12.53 -0.38 47.89
N ASP A 873 13.51 -0.36 48.80
CA ASP A 873 14.87 -0.82 48.50
C ASP A 873 15.06 -2.34 48.60
N VAL A 874 14.06 -3.08 49.07
CA VAL A 874 14.11 -4.55 49.15
C VAL A 874 13.79 -5.19 47.80
N GLU A 875 12.86 -4.60 47.05
CA GLU A 875 12.41 -5.09 45.74
C GLU A 875 12.22 -3.93 44.77
N ILE A 876 13.28 -3.14 44.58
CA ILE A 876 13.22 -1.86 43.86
C ILE A 876 12.61 -1.97 42.44
N ASN A 877 12.84 -3.08 41.75
CA ASN A 877 12.35 -3.31 40.39
C ASN A 877 10.85 -3.65 40.32
N ASN A 878 10.19 -3.87 41.47
CA ASN A 878 8.77 -4.25 41.53
C ASN A 878 7.82 -3.06 41.77
N TYR A 879 8.33 -1.83 41.83
CA TYR A 879 7.53 -0.62 42.00
C TYR A 879 7.46 0.14 40.68
N HIS A 880 6.27 0.24 40.09
CA HIS A 880 6.04 0.93 38.83
C HIS A 880 5.18 2.16 39.04
N VAL A 881 5.57 3.30 38.46
CA VAL A 881 4.74 4.50 38.39
C VAL A 881 3.60 4.24 37.42
N LEU A 882 2.36 4.43 37.88
CA LEU A 882 1.16 4.32 37.05
C LEU A 882 0.77 5.66 36.45
N CYS A 883 0.73 6.70 37.29
CA CYS A 883 0.40 8.06 36.89
C CYS A 883 0.94 9.07 37.89
N ASN A 884 0.98 10.32 37.48
CA ASN A 884 1.27 11.46 38.31
C ASN A 884 0.01 12.30 38.46
N VAL A 885 -0.43 12.55 39.70
CA VAL A 885 -1.59 13.40 39.99
C VAL A 885 -1.07 14.74 40.46
N THR A 886 -1.58 15.82 39.85
CA THR A 886 -1.22 17.19 40.23
C THR A 886 -2.45 17.98 40.65
N ALA A 887 -2.33 18.73 41.73
CA ALA A 887 -3.32 19.68 42.22
C ALA A 887 -2.73 21.10 42.20
N ASP A 888 -3.53 22.06 41.73
CA ASP A 888 -3.27 23.48 41.96
C ASP A 888 -3.81 23.85 43.33
N THR A 889 -2.89 24.22 44.24
CA THR A 889 -3.16 24.51 45.64
C THR A 889 -2.78 25.94 45.99
N GLN A 890 -2.64 26.83 45.01
CA GLN A 890 -2.22 28.22 45.22
C GLN A 890 -3.08 28.98 46.23
N GLU A 891 -4.40 28.88 46.12
CA GLU A 891 -5.32 29.60 47.01
C GLU A 891 -5.25 29.06 48.44
N ALA A 892 -5.25 27.74 48.59
CA ALA A 892 -5.08 27.09 49.89
C ALA A 892 -3.69 27.38 50.51
N ALA A 893 -2.62 27.43 49.70
CA ALA A 893 -1.27 27.77 50.16
C ALA A 893 -1.19 29.18 50.76
N ARG A 894 -1.89 30.17 50.17
CA ARG A 894 -1.94 31.54 50.69
C ARG A 894 -2.53 31.65 52.10
N SER A 895 -3.40 30.71 52.47
CA SER A 895 -4.04 30.65 53.80
C SER A 895 -3.19 29.95 54.87
N LEU A 896 -2.04 29.37 54.51
CA LEU A 896 -1.20 28.63 55.44
C LEU A 896 -0.49 29.55 56.44
N VAL A 897 -0.50 29.12 57.70
CA VAL A 897 0.17 29.83 58.78
C VAL A 897 1.62 29.35 58.92
N LEU A 898 2.54 30.31 59.04
CA LEU A 898 3.95 30.04 59.28
C LEU A 898 4.16 29.41 60.67
N GLN A 899 4.74 28.23 60.71
CA GLN A 899 5.10 27.53 61.95
C GLN A 899 6.59 27.71 62.24
N ARG A 900 6.95 27.91 63.51
CA ARG A 900 8.35 28.10 63.95
C ARG A 900 8.89 26.83 64.60
N ARG A 901 10.11 26.46 64.23
CA ARG A 901 10.89 25.38 64.83
C ARG A 901 11.63 25.86 66.08
N PRO A 902 12.00 24.94 66.99
CA PRO A 902 12.84 25.26 68.15
C PRO A 902 14.22 25.84 67.80
N ASP A 903 14.72 25.60 66.58
CA ASP A 903 16.01 26.11 66.07
C ASP A 903 15.91 27.49 65.39
N GLY A 904 14.74 28.13 65.43
CA GLY A 904 14.50 29.45 64.84
C GLY A 904 14.15 29.45 63.35
N GLN A 905 14.23 28.30 62.65
CA GLN A 905 13.75 28.19 61.28
C GLN A 905 12.22 28.13 61.24
N SER A 906 11.61 28.46 60.09
CA SER A 906 10.16 28.41 59.92
C SER A 906 9.77 27.51 58.76
N TYR A 907 8.59 26.91 58.83
CA TYR A 907 8.03 26.05 57.79
C TYR A 907 6.51 26.21 57.71
N PHE A 908 5.94 25.78 56.58
CA PHE A 908 4.51 25.67 56.35
C PHE A 908 4.12 24.20 56.30
N SER A 909 2.92 23.85 56.77
CA SER A 909 2.39 22.48 56.72
C SER A 909 1.11 22.49 55.90
N PHE A 910 1.03 21.62 54.90
CA PHE A 910 -0.15 21.45 54.07
C PHE A 910 -0.65 20.01 54.16
N ASP A 911 -1.91 19.84 54.56
CA ASP A 911 -2.56 18.53 54.69
C ASP A 911 -3.40 18.24 53.45
N TYR A 912 -3.25 17.04 52.91
CA TYR A 912 -4.00 16.59 51.74
C TYR A 912 -4.30 15.10 51.85
N SER A 913 -5.24 14.62 51.05
CA SER A 913 -5.56 13.21 50.91
C SER A 913 -5.38 12.77 49.48
N ILE A 914 -4.90 11.56 49.28
CA ILE A 914 -4.93 10.92 47.97
C ILE A 914 -6.11 9.97 47.95
N ILE A 915 -6.92 10.10 46.90
CA ILE A 915 -8.11 9.30 46.66
C ILE A 915 -7.86 8.47 45.41
N LEU A 916 -8.04 7.15 45.52
CA LEU A 916 -8.04 6.24 44.38
C LEU A 916 -9.47 5.73 44.14
N LEU A 917 -9.89 5.80 42.88
CA LEU A 917 -11.20 5.38 42.39
C LEU A 917 -11.00 4.30 41.33
N PHE A 918 -11.73 3.21 41.45
CA PHE A 918 -11.68 2.07 40.52
C PHE A 918 -13.07 1.74 39.98
N GLY A 919 -13.90 2.79 39.84
CA GLY A 919 -15.32 2.65 39.54
C GLY A 919 -15.63 1.94 38.22
N GLU A 920 -14.71 2.02 37.27
CA GLU A 920 -14.78 1.28 36.00
C GLU A 920 -13.49 0.46 35.80
N THR A 921 -13.21 -0.03 34.59
CA THR A 921 -11.94 -0.73 34.28
C THR A 921 -10.70 0.17 34.33
N GLU A 922 -10.89 1.48 34.47
CA GLU A 922 -9.83 2.46 34.64
C GLU A 922 -9.69 2.90 36.10
N MET A 923 -8.44 2.96 36.56
CA MET A 923 -8.11 3.62 37.82
C MET A 923 -8.05 5.14 37.59
N LYS A 924 -8.77 5.89 38.43
CA LYS A 924 -8.65 7.35 38.54
C LYS A 924 -8.03 7.71 39.89
N ALA A 925 -7.18 8.72 39.90
CA ALA A 925 -6.54 9.22 41.11
C ALA A 925 -6.74 10.73 41.25
N GLN A 926 -6.98 11.17 42.49
CA GLN A 926 -7.25 12.57 42.85
C GLN A 926 -6.47 12.96 44.11
N ILE A 927 -6.16 14.24 44.22
CA ILE A 927 -5.72 14.87 45.46
C ILE A 927 -6.87 15.71 45.99
N ALA A 928 -7.21 15.51 47.26
CA ALA A 928 -8.22 16.29 47.97
C ALA A 928 -7.57 17.09 49.10
N TRP A 929 -7.97 18.36 49.26
CA TRP A 929 -7.50 19.24 50.32
C TRP A 929 -8.66 20.07 50.86
N VAL A 930 -8.44 20.75 51.98
CA VAL A 930 -9.43 21.67 52.55
C VAL A 930 -8.98 23.09 52.30
N GLU A 931 -9.87 23.90 51.76
CA GLU A 931 -9.66 25.31 51.50
C GLU A 931 -10.83 26.11 52.10
N ASN A 932 -10.53 27.03 53.02
CA ASN A 932 -11.54 27.83 53.73
C ASN A 932 -12.68 27.00 54.35
N GLY A 933 -12.39 25.79 54.82
CA GLY A 933 -13.37 24.88 55.41
C GLY A 933 -14.17 24.03 54.41
N VAL A 934 -13.91 24.17 53.11
CA VAL A 934 -14.55 23.39 52.03
C VAL A 934 -13.56 22.39 51.44
N GLU A 935 -13.98 21.14 51.24
CA GLU A 935 -13.17 20.14 50.54
C GLU A 935 -13.11 20.49 49.04
N LYS A 936 -11.89 20.64 48.53
CA LYS A 936 -11.57 20.78 47.11
C LYS A 936 -10.91 19.49 46.64
N ARG A 937 -11.11 19.16 45.37
CA ARG A 937 -10.54 17.98 44.73
C ARG A 937 -9.91 18.39 43.40
N SER A 938 -8.77 17.80 43.08
CA SER A 938 -8.18 17.92 41.75
C SER A 938 -9.07 17.23 40.73
N VAL A 939 -8.92 17.60 39.45
CA VAL A 939 -9.55 16.84 38.35
C VAL A 939 -9.10 15.37 38.46
N PRO A 940 -10.02 14.39 38.35
CA PRO A 940 -9.65 12.98 38.33
C PRO A 940 -8.68 12.70 37.19
N PHE A 941 -7.48 12.26 37.53
CA PHE A 941 -6.49 11.86 36.54
C PHE A 941 -6.62 10.35 36.31
N SER A 942 -7.00 9.94 35.09
CA SER A 942 -7.02 8.52 34.73
C SER A 942 -5.60 7.99 34.57
N ALA A 943 -5.30 6.82 35.12
CA ALA A 943 -4.02 6.15 34.91
C ALA A 943 -3.78 5.79 33.42
N SER A 944 -4.82 5.88 32.57
CA SER A 944 -4.73 5.82 31.12
C SER A 944 -4.25 7.13 30.47
N LEU A 945 -3.92 8.18 31.21
CA LEU A 945 -3.50 9.48 30.64
C LEU A 945 -2.03 9.81 30.94
N ALA A 946 -1.31 8.89 31.58
CA ALA A 946 0.10 9.10 31.92
C ALA A 946 0.99 9.05 30.67
N ASP A 947 1.28 10.23 30.11
CA ASP A 947 2.46 10.45 29.25
C ASP A 947 3.71 10.28 30.12
N THR A 948 4.24 9.06 30.20
CA THR A 948 5.58 8.83 30.76
C THR A 948 6.68 8.97 29.70
N ASP A 949 6.54 9.94 28.79
CA ASP A 949 7.61 10.39 27.88
C ASP A 949 8.18 11.75 28.34
N VAL A 950 8.27 12.00 29.65
CA VAL A 950 9.25 12.96 30.18
C VAL A 950 10.51 12.20 30.59
N VAL A 951 11.15 11.58 29.61
CA VAL A 951 12.61 11.63 29.58
C VAL A 951 12.91 12.98 28.95
N LYS A 952 13.33 13.96 29.76
CA LYS A 952 14.12 15.07 29.21
C LYS A 952 15.32 14.44 28.53
N ILE A 953 15.27 14.35 27.21
CA ILE A 953 16.44 14.28 26.34
C ILE A 953 16.78 15.73 26.01
#